data_AF-A0AAW8BVL1-F1
#
_entry.id   AF-A0AAW8BVL1-F1
#
_cell.length_a   1.000
_cell.length_b   1.000
_cell.length_c   1.000
_cell.angle_alpha   90.00
_cell.angle_beta   90.00
_cell.angle_gamma   90.00
#
_symmetry.space_group_name_H-M   'P 1'
#
loop_
_entity.id
_entity.type
_entity.pdbx_description
1 polymer ?
#
loop_
_entity_poly.entity_id
_entity_poly.type
_entity_poly.pdbx_seq_one_letter_code
_entity_poly.pdbx_strand_id
1 'polypeptide(L)'
;MTFETPSPVTELTQELRLATTMTGGVSLAIWMAGVTREINLLAQASQWRREGGPFPADNRLSKESTASLRLYASLIDLLDVIVDVDVLSGTSAGGINAALLASSRVSGSDLGGLRELWLDLGALTDLLRDPRDKYTPSLLYGDERMFAALAKQIPKLAPGPFPPAEFPGGARTPSTTLYVTTTLLTGEASRFTDSFGTLVQDVDRRGLFTFTETDLVRPDTVGALALAARSSASFPIAFEPSFLPFNKGTPAKGKVPARPPMAAFSNITRPHWAADGGLLDNRPIDVLLKRIFDRPARRPVRRVLLFVVPSAGPAPDLVAEPAPDDVDRPLGLIDGLLKDLAAITTQSIAADLRAIRAHQDRMEARTDTKLRLAELAAAMPHPSRLLTAALLNDYATREATRLAQMLTDALLRQLGTWPPSPSRLAESIPPNWEPELAVGGDSDRACRHRISGAIMSRWALPPEQTLPHGPADLARYGQPAYDLAKSCALAVVLAAYEVARSDTDVAALADLTRGIHAAWPPPAPVDLGAVVHSVCTNATVRQGSLTNAAALIAADYLQQITVPPVGWSNLGRVLFDSFGMLTSLASNGSVTADAAGPLRTYLGYLDQATDAETMALALFDLAATQRAMLPAEADIEQSVELVQVSADSRNLLAPDWQTAQQKLTGMQFHHFGAFYKRSWRANDWMWGRLDGAGWLVHALLDPRRVRWMVDHRAAPSDRAGDDAQRAAVRGGAAPSDRAGDDAQRAAVRGGAAPSDRAGDDAQRAAVRGGAAPSDRAGNTDSGAQWFLDRLKELGAPDFPKSGYRLPTVGEQSERLTEDMVLAELSFLDDASAAVPPSLPRTSLWLAQAWQQRVLDEELDDLAATVIDTEPGERPDWSPATSRTWAKKVLAAHSGPAKYALLNEDPVAAETFASDRNSPLMAHTLSKAAATTSGAAGSIRQLPGVVKPPLATLKTVALGAYRVVSLTRGVARWTLLSGTALLVLGVAAAVASADTFGALGLVAAGIGGYLVVLATWQFSGRLLFALLSTTLVGAVLSLATPVVRRWLFGDVKHPGWVGAHVYWLGAQWWHPLAVVAAIALALTLVAVARPSSTPARRRPDRGRPPRVRKPHRGDVTSGR
;
A
#
# COMPACT_ATOMS: atom_id res chain seq x y z
N MET A 1 8.06 23.96 -25.14
CA MET A 1 8.91 24.83 -24.30
C MET A 1 9.16 24.09 -23.00
N THR A 2 10.32 24.25 -22.35
CA THR A 2 10.57 23.68 -21.02
C THR A 2 9.60 24.31 -20.03
N PHE A 3 8.80 23.49 -19.34
CA PHE A 3 7.97 23.95 -18.24
C PHE A 3 8.89 24.46 -17.11
N GLU A 4 8.96 25.78 -16.96
CA GLU A 4 9.95 26.44 -16.09
C GLU A 4 9.34 27.03 -14.81
N THR A 5 8.08 27.43 -14.86
CA THR A 5 7.36 28.02 -13.72
C THR A 5 5.90 27.55 -13.75
N PRO A 6 5.39 26.93 -12.66
CA PRO A 6 3.99 26.54 -12.57
C PRO A 6 3.08 27.76 -12.39
N SER A 7 1.82 27.63 -12.82
CA SER A 7 0.80 28.63 -12.58
C SER A 7 0.48 28.71 -11.08
N PRO A 8 0.17 29.90 -10.53
CA PRO A 8 -0.11 30.05 -9.11
C PRO A 8 -1.37 29.26 -8.73
N VAL A 9 -1.31 28.59 -7.58
CA VAL A 9 -2.47 27.89 -7.00
C VAL A 9 -3.50 28.94 -6.54
N THR A 10 -4.74 28.77 -6.97
CA THR A 10 -5.87 29.63 -6.59
C THR A 10 -6.84 28.86 -5.69
N GLU A 11 -7.91 29.50 -5.21
CA GLU A 11 -9.00 28.81 -4.50
C GLU A 11 -9.82 27.89 -5.41
N LEU A 12 -9.71 28.07 -6.73
CA LEU A 12 -10.41 27.28 -7.76
C LEU A 12 -9.69 25.97 -8.09
N THR A 13 -8.39 25.92 -7.79
CA THR A 13 -7.55 24.75 -8.03
C THR A 13 -8.08 23.55 -7.26
N GLN A 14 -8.37 22.45 -7.99
CA GLN A 14 -8.87 21.23 -7.38
C GLN A 14 -7.76 20.55 -6.55
N GLU A 15 -8.11 20.05 -5.37
CA GLU A 15 -7.21 19.29 -4.51
C GLU A 15 -7.52 17.79 -4.61
N LEU A 16 -6.62 17.02 -5.23
CA LEU A 16 -6.66 15.56 -5.24
C LEU A 16 -5.96 15.01 -3.99
N ARG A 17 -6.72 14.39 -3.09
CA ARG A 17 -6.18 13.76 -1.87
C ARG A 17 -6.13 12.25 -2.00
N LEU A 18 -4.93 11.72 -1.91
CA LEU A 18 -4.59 10.32 -2.03
C LEU A 18 -4.51 9.69 -0.64
N ALA A 19 -5.45 8.79 -0.36
CA ALA A 19 -5.30 7.83 0.73
C ALA A 19 -4.63 6.58 0.16
N THR A 20 -3.48 6.17 0.69
CA THR A 20 -2.69 5.07 0.11
C THR A 20 -2.63 3.88 1.06
N THR A 21 -3.11 2.72 0.60
CA THR A 21 -3.03 1.46 1.35
C THR A 21 -2.14 0.47 0.58
N MET A 22 -1.08 -0.02 1.23
CA MET A 22 -0.11 -0.94 0.64
C MET A 22 -0.14 -2.32 1.32
N THR A 23 -0.27 -3.38 0.54
CA THR A 23 -0.38 -4.75 1.08
C THR A 23 0.95 -5.42 1.36
N GLY A 24 0.91 -6.58 1.99
CA GLY A 24 2.06 -7.45 2.10
C GLY A 24 2.47 -8.15 0.81
N GLY A 25 3.65 -8.77 0.85
CA GLY A 25 4.20 -9.49 -0.32
C GLY A 25 5.69 -9.82 -0.24
N VAL A 26 6.30 -9.85 0.95
CA VAL A 26 7.73 -10.18 1.15
C VAL A 26 8.65 -9.38 0.20
N SER A 27 9.20 -9.99 -0.86
CA SER A 27 10.13 -9.31 -1.78
C SER A 27 9.43 -8.36 -2.76
N LEU A 28 8.10 -8.44 -2.89
CA LEU A 28 7.29 -7.47 -3.63
C LEU A 28 7.29 -6.07 -2.99
N ALA A 29 7.88 -5.93 -1.79
CA ALA A 29 8.23 -4.64 -1.21
C ALA A 29 9.02 -3.75 -2.19
N ILE A 30 9.83 -4.36 -3.06
CA ILE A 30 10.72 -3.67 -3.98
C ILE A 30 9.91 -3.01 -5.12
N TRP A 31 8.94 -3.74 -5.68
CA TRP A 31 7.99 -3.18 -6.64
C TRP A 31 7.14 -2.05 -6.02
N MET A 32 6.62 -2.26 -4.80
CA MET A 32 5.89 -1.22 -4.08
C MET A 32 6.74 0.03 -3.80
N ALA A 33 8.05 -0.14 -3.60
CA ALA A 33 8.98 0.97 -3.41
C ALA A 33 9.14 1.81 -4.70
N GLY A 34 9.12 1.16 -5.87
CA GLY A 34 9.05 1.85 -7.17
C GLY A 34 7.75 2.65 -7.34
N VAL A 35 6.60 2.08 -6.96
CA VAL A 35 5.32 2.82 -6.94
C VAL A 35 5.39 4.02 -5.99
N THR A 36 5.97 3.80 -4.81
CA THR A 36 6.16 4.83 -3.78
C THR A 36 7.05 5.97 -4.26
N ARG A 37 8.06 5.67 -5.08
CA ARG A 37 8.92 6.67 -5.72
C ARG A 37 8.13 7.60 -6.63
N GLU A 38 7.25 7.08 -7.47
CA GLU A 38 6.44 7.92 -8.38
C GLU A 38 5.42 8.77 -7.60
N ILE A 39 4.82 8.24 -6.52
CA ILE A 39 3.97 9.03 -5.62
C ILE A 39 4.76 10.18 -4.99
N ASN A 40 6.00 9.93 -4.56
CA ASN A 40 6.90 10.95 -4.03
C ASN A 40 7.24 12.04 -5.07
N LEU A 41 7.51 11.68 -6.32
CA LEU A 41 7.76 12.65 -7.40
C LEU A 41 6.52 13.51 -7.70
N LEU A 42 5.33 12.91 -7.75
CA LEU A 42 4.07 13.65 -7.90
C LEU A 42 3.79 14.58 -6.73
N ALA A 43 4.06 14.15 -5.50
CA ALA A 43 3.92 14.98 -4.31
C ALA A 43 4.87 16.18 -4.36
N GLN A 44 6.13 16.00 -4.77
CA GLN A 44 7.09 17.08 -4.95
C GLN A 44 6.69 18.04 -6.09
N ALA A 45 6.15 17.53 -7.20
CA ALA A 45 5.60 18.36 -8.28
C ALA A 45 4.43 19.24 -7.80
N SER A 46 3.56 18.68 -6.95
CA SER A 46 2.47 19.42 -6.32
C SER A 46 2.98 20.50 -5.35
N GLN A 47 4.04 20.22 -4.57
CA GLN A 47 4.65 21.22 -3.71
C GLN A 47 5.28 22.37 -4.52
N TRP A 48 5.99 22.05 -5.60
CA TRP A 48 6.52 23.07 -6.51
C TRP A 48 5.41 23.97 -7.04
N ARG A 49 4.27 23.38 -7.43
CA ARG A 49 3.11 24.16 -7.88
C ARG A 49 2.56 25.08 -6.80
N ARG A 50 2.51 24.64 -5.54
CA ARG A 50 2.06 25.45 -4.40
C ARG A 50 3.01 26.61 -4.08
N GLU A 51 4.31 26.36 -4.13
CA GLU A 51 5.35 27.37 -3.85
C GLU A 51 5.49 28.38 -5.00
N GLY A 52 5.33 27.92 -6.23
CA GLY A 52 5.60 28.73 -7.42
C GLY A 52 7.10 28.92 -7.68
N GLY A 53 7.42 29.82 -8.62
CA GLY A 53 8.80 30.18 -8.93
C GLY A 53 9.55 29.17 -9.81
N PRO A 54 10.81 29.50 -10.17
CA PRO A 54 11.62 28.68 -11.08
C PRO A 54 12.07 27.38 -10.41
N PHE A 55 12.26 26.34 -11.21
CA PHE A 55 12.80 25.07 -10.73
C PHE A 55 14.23 25.23 -10.16
N PRO A 56 14.53 24.74 -8.94
CA PRO A 56 15.86 24.84 -8.34
C PRO A 56 16.95 24.19 -9.20
N ALA A 57 18.05 24.92 -9.43
CA ALA A 57 19.19 24.39 -10.18
C ALA A 57 19.94 23.28 -9.41
N ASP A 58 20.05 23.39 -8.08
CA ASP A 58 20.65 22.38 -7.19
C ASP A 58 19.58 21.51 -6.51
N ASN A 59 18.83 20.77 -7.32
CA ASN A 59 17.72 19.91 -6.85
C ASN A 59 18.17 18.52 -6.38
N ARG A 60 19.42 18.10 -6.61
CA ARG A 60 20.00 16.79 -6.25
C ARG A 60 19.27 15.55 -6.80
N LEU A 61 18.25 15.72 -7.63
CA LEU A 61 17.58 14.63 -8.33
C LEU A 61 18.40 14.20 -9.54
N SER A 62 18.21 12.96 -10.00
CA SER A 62 18.70 12.56 -11.31
C SER A 62 18.03 13.40 -12.41
N LYS A 63 18.66 13.46 -13.58
CA LYS A 63 18.13 14.20 -14.74
C LYS A 63 16.76 13.66 -15.15
N GLU A 64 16.58 12.35 -15.10
CA GLU A 64 15.38 11.63 -15.49
C GLU A 64 14.29 11.77 -14.43
N SER A 65 14.61 11.68 -13.13
CA SER A 65 13.67 11.99 -12.05
C SER A 65 13.21 13.46 -12.11
N THR A 66 14.11 14.40 -12.43
CA THR A 66 13.77 15.81 -12.67
C THR A 66 12.78 15.96 -13.84
N ALA A 67 13.01 15.24 -14.93
CA ALA A 67 12.11 15.24 -16.08
C ALA A 67 10.73 14.67 -15.72
N SER A 68 10.66 13.54 -15.01
CA SER A 68 9.40 12.94 -14.53
C SER A 68 8.63 13.89 -13.61
N LEU A 69 9.31 14.53 -12.66
CA LEU A 69 8.69 15.54 -11.79
C LEU A 69 8.13 16.70 -12.60
N ARG A 70 8.87 17.23 -13.59
CA ARG A 70 8.39 18.30 -14.47
C ARG A 70 7.18 17.87 -15.30
N LEU A 71 7.15 16.65 -15.81
CA LEU A 71 5.98 16.11 -16.52
C LEU A 71 4.76 16.06 -15.59
N TYR A 72 4.92 15.57 -14.35
CA TYR A 72 3.85 15.61 -13.35
C TYR A 72 3.39 17.04 -13.08
N ALA A 73 4.32 17.98 -12.90
CA ALA A 73 4.03 19.39 -12.66
C ALA A 73 3.25 20.00 -13.84
N SER A 74 3.64 19.71 -15.08
CA SER A 74 2.93 20.16 -16.28
C SER A 74 1.52 19.59 -16.38
N LEU A 75 1.32 18.31 -16.03
CA LEU A 75 0.00 17.68 -16.11
C LEU A 75 -0.94 18.25 -15.06
N ILE A 76 -0.49 18.35 -13.82
CA ILE A 76 -1.30 18.92 -12.74
C ILE A 76 -1.53 20.43 -12.95
N ASP A 77 -0.63 21.14 -13.63
CA ASP A 77 -0.85 22.54 -14.03
C ASP A 77 -1.89 22.67 -15.14
N LEU A 78 -1.81 21.83 -16.18
CA LEU A 78 -2.80 21.77 -17.26
C LEU A 78 -4.21 21.45 -16.75
N LEU A 79 -4.32 20.57 -15.76
CA LEU A 79 -5.60 20.17 -15.16
C LEU A 79 -6.04 21.11 -14.03
N ASP A 80 -5.21 22.10 -13.68
CA ASP A 80 -5.36 22.93 -12.49
C ASP A 80 -5.68 22.11 -11.23
N VAL A 81 -4.83 21.11 -10.93
CA VAL A 81 -4.90 20.22 -9.77
C VAL A 81 -3.67 20.36 -8.87
N ILE A 82 -3.84 20.26 -7.55
CA ILE A 82 -2.78 19.99 -6.59
C ILE A 82 -3.03 18.63 -5.96
N VAL A 83 -1.97 17.86 -5.75
CA VAL A 83 -2.04 16.52 -5.16
C VAL A 83 -1.53 16.55 -3.72
N ASP A 84 -2.18 15.81 -2.83
CA ASP A 84 -1.67 15.55 -1.49
C ASP A 84 -1.84 14.08 -1.08
N VAL A 85 -0.93 13.59 -0.23
CA VAL A 85 -0.98 12.24 0.35
C VAL A 85 -1.19 12.37 1.85
N ASP A 86 -2.42 12.16 2.32
CA ASP A 86 -2.81 12.55 3.68
C ASP A 86 -3.09 11.37 4.63
N VAL A 87 -3.51 10.22 4.11
CA VAL A 87 -3.72 9.01 4.92
C VAL A 87 -2.97 7.83 4.29
N LEU A 88 -2.11 7.19 5.07
CA LEU A 88 -1.35 6.03 4.65
C LEU A 88 -1.66 4.83 5.54
N SER A 89 -1.74 3.66 4.93
CA SER A 89 -1.83 2.39 5.63
C SER A 89 -0.91 1.36 5.00
N GLY A 90 -0.28 0.52 5.80
CA GLY A 90 0.57 -0.55 5.27
C GLY A 90 0.59 -1.80 6.14
N THR A 91 0.69 -2.95 5.48
CA THR A 91 0.79 -4.26 6.12
C THR A 91 1.96 -5.05 5.57
N SER A 92 2.67 -5.80 6.42
CA SER A 92 3.88 -6.53 6.06
C SER A 92 4.91 -5.62 5.37
N ALA A 93 5.44 -6.07 4.24
CA ALA A 93 6.24 -5.32 3.27
C ALA A 93 5.65 -3.92 2.92
N GLY A 94 4.33 -3.81 2.74
CA GLY A 94 3.65 -2.54 2.50
C GLY A 94 3.75 -1.56 3.68
N GLY A 95 3.85 -2.07 4.91
CA GLY A 95 4.09 -1.26 6.12
C GLY A 95 5.43 -0.52 6.10
N ILE A 96 6.46 -1.10 5.46
CA ILE A 96 7.77 -0.45 5.28
C ILE A 96 7.64 0.73 4.30
N ASN A 97 7.05 0.49 3.13
CA ASN A 97 6.91 1.54 2.10
C ASN A 97 5.94 2.65 2.53
N ALA A 98 4.85 2.32 3.23
CA ALA A 98 3.94 3.31 3.82
C ALA A 98 4.65 4.18 4.87
N ALA A 99 5.50 3.59 5.72
CA ALA A 99 6.30 4.34 6.69
C ALA A 99 7.30 5.28 6.02
N LEU A 100 7.97 4.82 4.97
CA LEU A 100 8.92 5.64 4.19
C LEU A 100 8.21 6.79 3.47
N LEU A 101 7.06 6.54 2.85
CA LEU A 101 6.26 7.56 2.17
C LEU A 101 5.72 8.60 3.15
N ALA A 102 5.21 8.16 4.32
CA ALA A 102 4.73 9.05 5.36
C ALA A 102 5.85 9.95 5.91
N SER A 103 7.03 9.36 6.18
CA SER A 103 8.22 10.12 6.61
C SER A 103 8.66 11.11 5.54
N SER A 104 8.72 10.71 4.27
CA SER A 104 9.08 11.57 3.13
C SER A 104 8.09 12.71 2.95
N ARG A 105 6.79 12.45 3.04
CA ARG A 105 5.75 13.47 2.90
C ARG A 105 5.88 14.57 3.95
N VAL A 106 6.28 14.23 5.18
CA VAL A 106 6.40 15.19 6.29
C VAL A 106 7.75 15.91 6.28
N SER A 107 8.83 15.21 6.00
CA SER A 107 10.19 15.78 5.97
C SER A 107 10.54 16.49 4.65
N GLY A 108 9.79 16.21 3.58
CA GLY A 108 10.15 16.61 2.22
C GLY A 108 11.27 15.77 1.62
N SER A 109 11.64 14.65 2.23
CA SER A 109 12.75 13.82 1.74
C SER A 109 12.45 13.17 0.40
N ASP A 110 13.49 13.10 -0.44
CA ASP A 110 13.49 12.37 -1.69
C ASP A 110 13.63 10.87 -1.46
N LEU A 111 12.83 10.07 -2.18
CA LEU A 111 12.83 8.61 -2.07
C LEU A 111 13.65 7.90 -3.16
N GLY A 112 14.48 8.61 -3.94
CA GLY A 112 15.36 8.00 -4.94
C GLY A 112 16.38 7.04 -4.31
N GLY A 113 16.85 7.35 -3.09
CA GLY A 113 17.75 6.49 -2.33
C GLY A 113 17.16 5.13 -1.90
N LEU A 114 15.84 4.92 -2.05
CA LEU A 114 15.21 3.64 -1.77
C LEU A 114 15.68 2.54 -2.72
N ARG A 115 16.07 2.89 -3.95
CA ARG A 115 16.58 1.93 -4.94
C ARG A 115 17.79 1.20 -4.38
N GLU A 116 18.86 1.92 -4.04
CA GLU A 116 20.07 1.32 -3.47
C GLU A 116 19.81 0.67 -2.12
N LEU A 117 18.95 1.27 -1.27
CA LEU A 117 18.53 0.64 -0.03
C LEU A 117 17.98 -0.77 -0.26
N TRP A 118 17.07 -0.95 -1.22
CA TRP A 118 16.48 -2.25 -1.52
C TRP A 118 17.43 -3.17 -2.28
N LEU A 119 18.28 -2.65 -3.18
CA LEU A 119 19.30 -3.44 -3.86
C LEU A 119 20.28 -4.08 -2.88
N ASP A 120 20.63 -3.38 -1.80
CA ASP A 120 21.56 -3.84 -0.76
C ASP A 120 20.85 -4.62 0.37
N LEU A 121 19.79 -4.05 0.95
CA LEU A 121 19.07 -4.66 2.08
C LEU A 121 18.29 -5.91 1.67
N GLY A 122 17.77 -5.94 0.45
CA GLY A 122 16.99 -7.04 -0.10
C GLY A 122 17.85 -8.24 -0.53
N ALA A 123 19.18 -8.20 -0.38
CA ALA A 123 20.04 -9.32 -0.75
C ALA A 123 19.81 -10.52 0.18
N LEU A 124 19.27 -11.62 -0.35
CA LEU A 124 19.02 -12.86 0.40
C LEU A 124 20.29 -13.37 1.08
N THR A 125 21.45 -13.21 0.44
CA THR A 125 22.73 -13.63 1.01
C THR A 125 23.13 -12.82 2.25
N ASP A 126 22.70 -11.58 2.40
CA ASP A 126 22.99 -10.76 3.59
C ASP A 126 21.88 -10.83 4.63
N LEU A 127 20.64 -11.07 4.19
CA LEU A 127 19.51 -11.35 5.07
C LEU A 127 19.61 -12.74 5.71
N LEU A 128 20.05 -13.78 4.98
CA LEU A 128 20.21 -15.13 5.54
C LEU A 128 21.16 -15.13 6.73
N ARG A 129 20.71 -15.75 7.83
CA ARG A 129 21.49 -15.86 9.06
C ARG A 129 22.82 -16.55 8.82
N ASP A 130 23.83 -16.13 9.56
CA ASP A 130 25.11 -16.83 9.59
C ASP A 130 24.87 -18.22 10.22
N PRO A 131 25.23 -19.32 9.53
CA PRO A 131 25.09 -20.66 10.09
C PRO A 131 25.84 -20.87 11.42
N ARG A 132 26.82 -20.01 11.74
CA ARG A 132 27.59 -20.03 12.99
C ARG A 132 26.83 -19.43 14.18
N ASP A 133 25.67 -18.82 13.96
CA ASP A 133 24.87 -18.27 15.04
C ASP A 133 24.54 -19.36 16.08
N LYS A 134 24.68 -19.00 17.36
CA LYS A 134 24.39 -19.91 18.48
C LYS A 134 22.89 -20.20 18.62
N TYR A 135 22.07 -19.26 18.18
CA TYR A 135 20.61 -19.32 18.26
C TYR A 135 20.02 -18.75 16.97
N THR A 136 19.17 -19.52 16.31
CA THR A 136 18.59 -19.20 15.00
C THR A 136 17.07 -19.33 15.10
N PRO A 137 16.36 -18.26 15.53
CA PRO A 137 14.91 -18.25 15.68
C PRO A 137 14.15 -18.16 14.34
N SER A 138 14.87 -17.86 13.26
CA SER A 138 14.35 -17.59 11.91
C SER A 138 15.44 -17.86 10.87
N LEU A 139 15.09 -17.87 9.58
CA LEU A 139 16.06 -18.03 8.48
C LEU A 139 16.82 -16.73 8.15
N LEU A 140 16.14 -15.59 8.27
CA LEU A 140 16.64 -14.26 7.90
C LEU A 140 16.79 -13.36 9.14
N TYR A 141 17.74 -12.43 9.10
CA TYR A 141 17.93 -11.40 10.11
C TYR A 141 16.88 -10.29 9.96
N GLY A 142 15.85 -10.33 10.79
CA GLY A 142 14.91 -9.23 10.88
C GLY A 142 15.49 -8.06 11.69
N ASP A 143 15.80 -8.27 12.96
CA ASP A 143 16.11 -7.18 13.87
C ASP A 143 17.55 -6.66 13.71
N GLU A 144 18.51 -7.56 13.50
CA GLU A 144 19.93 -7.20 13.36
C GLU A 144 20.28 -6.54 12.02
N ARG A 145 19.43 -6.71 10.99
CA ARG A 145 19.66 -6.19 9.65
C ARG A 145 18.54 -5.26 9.21
N MET A 146 17.31 -5.75 9.06
CA MET A 146 16.20 -4.95 8.54
C MET A 146 15.85 -3.79 9.49
N PHE A 147 15.62 -4.04 10.78
CA PHE A 147 15.32 -2.97 11.75
C PHE A 147 16.49 -2.00 11.89
N ALA A 148 17.72 -2.54 12.03
CA ALA A 148 18.93 -1.72 12.14
C ALA A 148 19.14 -0.79 10.94
N ALA A 149 18.89 -1.28 9.73
CA ALA A 149 19.01 -0.49 8.52
C ALA A 149 17.88 0.55 8.41
N LEU A 150 16.62 0.18 8.66
CA LEU A 150 15.51 1.15 8.63
C LEU A 150 15.74 2.28 9.64
N ALA A 151 16.09 1.96 10.89
CA ALA A 151 16.38 2.95 11.92
C ALA A 151 17.58 3.86 11.57
N LYS A 152 18.54 3.36 10.78
CA LYS A 152 19.73 4.11 10.34
C LYS A 152 19.48 4.94 9.09
N GLN A 153 18.65 4.47 8.16
CA GLN A 153 18.52 5.03 6.82
C GLN A 153 17.38 6.03 6.71
N ILE A 154 16.27 5.84 7.45
CA ILE A 154 15.17 6.82 7.46
C ILE A 154 15.66 8.24 7.79
N PRO A 155 16.48 8.48 8.85
CA PRO A 155 17.00 9.81 9.14
C PRO A 155 17.99 10.38 8.10
N LYS A 156 18.48 9.55 7.17
CA LYS A 156 19.51 9.91 6.19
C LYS A 156 18.93 10.25 4.81
N LEU A 157 17.61 10.11 4.63
CA LEU A 157 16.96 10.46 3.37
C LEU A 157 17.16 11.96 3.11
N ALA A 158 17.83 12.28 2.00
CA ALA A 158 18.12 13.65 1.63
C ALA A 158 16.80 14.42 1.37
N PRO A 159 16.73 15.72 1.69
CA PRO A 159 15.60 16.55 1.28
C PRO A 159 15.51 16.60 -0.25
N GLY A 160 14.29 16.54 -0.77
CA GLY A 160 14.01 16.83 -2.17
C GLY A 160 14.02 18.34 -2.46
N PRO A 161 13.91 18.76 -3.74
CA PRO A 161 13.90 20.17 -4.15
C PRO A 161 12.80 21.02 -3.52
N PHE A 162 11.65 20.42 -3.19
CA PHE A 162 10.48 21.14 -2.70
C PHE A 162 9.95 20.48 -1.41
N PRO A 163 10.59 20.73 -0.26
CA PRO A 163 10.06 20.27 1.01
C PRO A 163 8.72 20.97 1.31
N PRO A 164 7.80 20.38 2.10
CA PRO A 164 6.50 20.99 2.36
C PRO A 164 6.65 22.39 2.99
N ALA A 165 6.07 23.40 2.35
CA ALA A 165 6.05 24.76 2.87
C ALA A 165 5.27 24.86 4.21
N GLU A 166 5.74 25.70 5.13
CA GLU A 166 4.94 26.08 6.30
C GLU A 166 3.76 26.95 5.86
N PHE A 167 2.53 26.52 6.14
CA PHE A 167 1.33 27.29 5.81
C PHE A 167 1.32 28.64 6.58
N PRO A 168 0.89 29.75 5.95
CA PRO A 168 0.69 31.02 6.64
C PRO A 168 -0.25 30.86 7.83
N GLY A 169 0.16 31.36 9.00
CA GLY A 169 -0.60 31.26 10.25
C GLY A 169 -0.27 30.03 11.13
N GLY A 170 0.81 29.30 10.85
CA GLY A 170 1.31 28.22 11.72
C GLY A 170 0.49 26.93 11.72
N ALA A 171 -0.64 26.90 11.01
CA ALA A 171 -1.50 25.72 10.89
C ALA A 171 -1.06 24.85 9.70
N ARG A 172 -0.17 23.88 9.93
CA ARG A 172 0.09 22.79 8.98
C ARG A 172 -1.18 21.97 8.80
N THR A 173 -1.85 22.08 7.65
CA THR A 173 -2.85 21.08 7.19
C THR A 173 -2.87 21.05 5.67
N PRO A 174 -2.94 19.85 5.03
CA PRO A 174 -3.41 18.59 5.63
C PRO A 174 -2.32 17.82 6.38
N SER A 175 -2.72 17.29 7.53
CA SER A 175 -1.85 16.45 8.37
C SER A 175 -1.76 15.05 7.81
N THR A 176 -0.56 14.49 7.73
CA THR A 176 -0.35 13.09 7.33
C THR A 176 -0.62 12.15 8.51
N THR A 177 -1.33 11.04 8.31
CA THR A 177 -1.46 9.98 9.31
C THR A 177 -1.11 8.63 8.71
N LEU A 178 -0.30 7.86 9.43
CA LEU A 178 0.16 6.54 9.04
C LEU A 178 -0.42 5.47 9.97
N TYR A 179 -0.95 4.41 9.37
CA TYR A 179 -1.39 3.19 10.01
C TYR A 179 -0.51 2.00 9.59
N VAL A 180 -0.04 1.21 10.54
CA VAL A 180 0.75 0.00 10.25
C VAL A 180 0.23 -1.17 11.08
N THR A 181 -0.09 -2.29 10.44
CA THR A 181 -0.67 -3.46 11.12
C THR A 181 0.39 -4.43 11.64
N THR A 182 0.04 -5.23 12.64
CA THR A 182 0.86 -6.34 13.16
C THR A 182 -0.02 -7.39 13.84
N THR A 183 0.47 -8.63 13.93
CA THR A 183 -0.25 -9.71 14.60
C THR A 183 0.38 -10.02 15.95
N LEU A 184 -0.37 -9.91 17.05
CA LEU A 184 0.09 -10.26 18.39
C LEU A 184 0.12 -11.78 18.54
N LEU A 185 1.29 -12.34 18.85
CA LEU A 185 1.44 -13.80 19.07
C LEU A 185 0.69 -14.27 20.32
N THR A 186 0.63 -13.40 21.32
CA THR A 186 -0.19 -13.61 22.52
C THR A 186 -1.27 -12.55 22.54
N GLY A 187 -2.45 -12.88 21.99
CA GLY A 187 -3.57 -11.94 21.90
C GLY A 187 -4.02 -11.38 23.24
N GLU A 188 -4.81 -10.34 23.17
CA GLU A 188 -5.49 -9.71 24.30
C GLU A 188 -6.89 -10.31 24.39
N ALA A 189 -7.19 -10.98 25.49
CA ALA A 189 -8.48 -11.63 25.66
C ALA A 189 -9.53 -10.59 26.07
N SER A 190 -10.66 -10.58 25.37
CA SER A 190 -11.89 -9.92 25.78
C SER A 190 -12.97 -10.98 26.02
N ARG A 191 -14.00 -10.59 26.76
CA ARG A 191 -15.16 -11.44 27.04
C ARG A 191 -16.41 -10.62 26.80
N PHE A 192 -17.37 -11.20 26.12
CA PHE A 192 -18.68 -10.59 25.94
C PHE A 192 -19.77 -11.67 26.02
N THR A 193 -21.01 -11.24 26.22
CA THR A 193 -22.17 -12.15 26.20
C THR A 193 -22.95 -11.98 24.90
N ASP A 194 -23.37 -13.10 24.32
CA ASP A 194 -24.32 -13.06 23.20
C ASP A 194 -25.75 -12.67 23.66
N SER A 195 -26.68 -12.59 22.70
CA SER A 195 -28.08 -12.26 22.97
C SER A 195 -28.80 -13.24 23.92
N PHE A 196 -28.30 -14.47 24.06
CA PHE A 196 -28.82 -15.50 24.97
C PHE A 196 -28.09 -15.51 26.33
N GLY A 197 -27.09 -14.64 26.53
CA GLY A 197 -26.26 -14.64 27.73
C GLY A 197 -25.14 -15.68 27.71
N THR A 198 -24.89 -16.33 26.58
CA THR A 198 -23.76 -17.24 26.40
C THR A 198 -22.47 -16.43 26.45
N LEU A 199 -21.54 -16.84 27.31
CA LEU A 199 -20.23 -16.24 27.38
C LEU A 199 -19.42 -16.59 26.13
N VAL A 200 -19.07 -15.57 25.35
CA VAL A 200 -18.14 -15.68 24.23
C VAL A 200 -16.80 -15.14 24.66
N GLN A 201 -15.76 -15.97 24.54
CA GLN A 201 -14.38 -15.53 24.72
C GLN A 201 -13.83 -15.16 23.34
N ASP A 202 -13.39 -13.92 23.22
CA ASP A 202 -12.68 -13.45 22.03
C ASP A 202 -11.23 -13.14 22.40
N VAL A 203 -10.33 -13.40 21.46
CA VAL A 203 -8.90 -13.16 21.64
C VAL A 203 -8.45 -12.30 20.48
N ASP A 204 -8.43 -10.99 20.71
CA ASP A 204 -7.98 -10.04 19.71
C ASP A 204 -6.46 -10.13 19.58
N ARG A 205 -6.04 -10.53 18.38
CA ARG A 205 -4.62 -10.63 18.00
C ARG A 205 -4.21 -9.51 17.06
N ARG A 206 -5.09 -8.55 16.77
CA ARG A 206 -4.81 -7.42 15.88
C ARG A 206 -4.10 -6.31 16.64
N GLY A 207 -2.90 -5.98 16.18
CA GLY A 207 -2.17 -4.80 16.60
C GLY A 207 -2.17 -3.75 15.49
N LEU A 208 -2.36 -2.49 15.87
CA LEU A 208 -2.33 -1.34 14.97
C LEU A 208 -1.41 -0.27 15.54
N PHE A 209 -0.41 0.12 14.76
CA PHE A 209 0.40 1.30 15.02
C PHE A 209 -0.21 2.51 14.33
N THR A 210 -0.23 3.66 15.03
CA THR A 210 -0.70 4.94 14.51
C THR A 210 0.38 5.99 14.73
N PHE A 211 0.77 6.68 13.65
CA PHE A 211 1.65 7.84 13.71
C PHE A 211 0.95 9.03 13.08
N THR A 212 0.86 10.13 13.83
CA THR A 212 0.36 11.41 13.33
C THR A 212 1.49 12.21 12.70
N GLU A 213 1.17 13.28 11.97
CA GLU A 213 2.17 14.19 11.42
C GLU A 213 3.11 14.72 12.51
N THR A 214 2.55 15.11 13.67
CA THR A 214 3.33 15.57 14.81
C THR A 214 4.32 14.53 15.32
N ASP A 215 3.98 13.24 15.23
CA ASP A 215 4.91 12.16 15.54
C ASP A 215 5.96 12.00 14.45
N LEU A 216 5.58 12.09 13.19
CA LEU A 216 6.49 11.90 12.04
C LEU A 216 7.51 13.02 11.88
N VAL A 217 7.21 14.25 12.32
CA VAL A 217 8.16 15.38 12.33
C VAL A 217 9.26 15.17 13.37
N ARG A 218 8.94 14.49 14.48
CA ARG A 218 9.81 14.39 15.65
C ARG A 218 10.97 13.41 15.41
N PRO A 219 12.24 13.84 15.50
CA PRO A 219 13.39 12.96 15.24
C PRO A 219 13.50 11.76 16.20
N ASP A 220 12.96 11.88 17.42
CA ASP A 220 13.01 10.83 18.45
C ASP A 220 12.03 9.66 18.18
N THR A 221 11.05 9.85 17.29
CA THR A 221 10.05 8.80 16.95
C THR A 221 10.52 7.88 15.83
N VAL A 222 11.60 8.19 15.12
CA VAL A 222 12.08 7.39 13.98
C VAL A 222 12.40 5.95 14.38
N GLY A 223 12.91 5.74 15.60
CA GLY A 223 13.11 4.39 16.14
C GLY A 223 11.80 3.61 16.32
N ALA A 224 10.70 4.29 16.68
CA ALA A 224 9.38 3.68 16.84
C ALA A 224 8.77 3.38 15.46
N LEU A 225 8.92 4.30 14.50
CA LEU A 225 8.50 4.11 13.11
C LEU A 225 9.21 2.92 12.46
N ALA A 226 10.53 2.82 12.62
CA ALA A 226 11.31 1.69 12.12
C ALA A 226 10.93 0.37 12.81
N LEU A 227 10.62 0.40 14.10
CA LEU A 227 10.16 -0.78 14.85
C LEU A 227 8.77 -1.22 14.39
N ALA A 228 7.85 -0.29 14.14
CA ALA A 228 6.52 -0.60 13.61
C ALA A 228 6.60 -1.22 12.21
N ALA A 229 7.35 -0.61 11.29
CA ALA A 229 7.59 -1.14 9.95
C ALA A 229 8.23 -2.55 9.98
N ARG A 230 9.24 -2.75 10.83
CA ARG A 230 9.87 -4.07 11.04
C ARG A 230 8.88 -5.10 11.59
N SER A 231 8.10 -4.72 12.59
CA SER A 231 7.17 -5.63 13.29
C SER A 231 6.08 -6.12 12.35
N SER A 232 5.54 -5.19 11.56
CA SER A 232 4.61 -5.46 10.46
C SER A 232 5.15 -6.51 9.48
N ALA A 233 6.44 -6.46 9.13
CA ALA A 233 7.09 -7.38 8.19
C ALA A 233 7.75 -8.62 8.84
N SER A 234 7.28 -9.06 10.01
CA SER A 234 7.83 -10.23 10.72
C SER A 234 7.23 -11.56 10.23
N PHE A 235 7.39 -11.85 8.92
CA PHE A 235 6.83 -13.05 8.29
C PHE A 235 7.37 -14.33 8.97
N PRO A 236 6.50 -15.20 9.53
CA PRO A 236 6.93 -16.38 10.26
C PRO A 236 7.89 -17.26 9.46
N ILE A 237 8.81 -17.94 10.15
CA ILE A 237 9.89 -18.80 9.59
C ILE A 237 10.98 -17.98 8.89
N ALA A 238 10.61 -17.04 8.03
CA ALA A 238 11.55 -16.18 7.33
C ALA A 238 12.20 -15.18 8.29
N PHE A 239 11.42 -14.39 9.02
CA PHE A 239 11.90 -13.41 9.99
C PHE A 239 11.44 -13.80 11.39
N GLU A 240 12.25 -13.46 12.39
CA GLU A 240 11.88 -13.69 13.79
C GLU A 240 10.72 -12.77 14.22
N PRO A 241 9.90 -13.20 15.19
CA PRO A 241 8.95 -12.30 15.82
C PRO A 241 9.63 -11.05 16.40
N SER A 242 8.99 -9.90 16.23
CA SER A 242 9.45 -8.63 16.79
C SER A 242 8.90 -8.46 18.21
N PHE A 243 9.71 -7.96 19.14
CA PHE A 243 9.25 -7.62 20.48
C PHE A 243 8.79 -6.16 20.55
N LEU A 244 7.59 -5.94 21.06
CA LEU A 244 6.97 -4.62 21.24
C LEU A 244 6.97 -4.24 22.73
N PRO A 245 7.83 -3.29 23.15
CA PRO A 245 7.77 -2.73 24.49
C PRO A 245 6.56 -1.79 24.63
N PHE A 246 5.92 -1.76 25.79
CA PHE A 246 4.76 -0.90 26.04
C PHE A 246 5.18 0.43 26.71
N ASN A 247 5.26 0.47 28.04
CA ASN A 247 5.60 1.68 28.81
C ASN A 247 7.11 1.95 28.93
N LYS A 248 7.93 0.91 28.87
CA LYS A 248 9.40 1.01 29.04
C LYS A 248 10.10 0.38 27.85
N GLY A 249 10.92 1.17 27.16
CA GLY A 249 11.74 0.69 26.06
C GLY A 249 12.79 -0.35 26.49
N THR A 250 13.40 -1.01 25.51
CA THR A 250 14.52 -1.95 25.73
C THR A 250 15.82 -1.35 25.18
N PRO A 251 16.95 -1.48 25.91
CA PRO A 251 18.23 -0.97 25.44
C PRO A 251 18.72 -1.74 24.20
N ALA A 252 19.62 -1.14 23.43
CA ALA A 252 20.26 -1.79 22.30
C ALA A 252 21.01 -3.05 22.74
N LYS A 253 20.98 -4.11 21.93
CA LYS A 253 21.64 -5.39 22.22
C LYS A 253 22.38 -5.90 20.99
N GLY A 254 23.71 -5.88 21.06
CA GLY A 254 24.56 -6.27 19.93
C GLY A 254 24.30 -5.36 18.73
N LYS A 255 23.89 -5.93 17.60
CA LYS A 255 23.52 -5.18 16.38
C LYS A 255 22.06 -4.72 16.35
N VAL A 256 21.24 -5.19 17.29
CA VAL A 256 19.83 -4.79 17.38
C VAL A 256 19.74 -3.42 18.03
N PRO A 257 19.10 -2.42 17.38
CA PRO A 257 18.87 -1.10 17.97
C PRO A 257 18.07 -1.15 19.27
N ALA A 258 18.09 -0.05 20.02
CA ALA A 258 17.18 0.13 21.14
C ALA A 258 15.72 0.15 20.65
N ARG A 259 14.81 -0.46 21.41
CA ARG A 259 13.37 -0.43 21.09
C ARG A 259 12.68 0.61 21.97
N PRO A 260 12.06 1.65 21.41
CA PRO A 260 11.35 2.64 22.20
C PRO A 260 10.05 2.06 22.81
N PRO A 261 9.49 2.71 23.83
CA PRO A 261 8.14 2.40 24.31
C PRO A 261 7.11 2.69 23.21
N MET A 262 6.21 1.73 22.95
CA MET A 262 5.22 1.81 21.86
C MET A 262 3.82 2.22 22.34
N ALA A 263 3.61 2.45 23.63
CA ALA A 263 2.28 2.80 24.18
C ALA A 263 1.63 4.01 23.49
N ALA A 264 2.41 5.06 23.18
CA ALA A 264 1.89 6.26 22.51
C ALA A 264 1.56 6.06 21.02
N PHE A 265 2.03 4.97 20.40
CA PHE A 265 1.94 4.76 18.96
C PHE A 265 1.15 3.49 18.60
N SER A 266 0.55 2.78 19.57
CA SER A 266 -0.13 1.51 19.31
C SER A 266 -1.34 1.29 20.19
N ASN A 267 -2.28 0.48 19.71
CA ASN A 267 -3.50 0.10 20.43
C ASN A 267 -3.30 -1.08 21.41
N ILE A 268 -2.06 -1.53 21.65
CA ILE A 268 -1.78 -2.61 22.59
C ILE A 268 -1.87 -2.09 24.03
N THR A 269 -2.12 -2.97 24.98
CA THR A 269 -2.26 -2.60 26.40
C THR A 269 -1.13 -3.14 27.29
N ARG A 270 -0.25 -3.97 26.72
CA ARG A 270 0.92 -4.55 27.41
C ARG A 270 2.03 -4.90 26.42
N PRO A 271 3.24 -5.28 26.88
CA PRO A 271 4.29 -5.76 25.98
C PRO A 271 3.89 -7.07 25.29
N HIS A 272 4.27 -7.21 24.02
CA HIS A 272 3.93 -8.38 23.19
C HIS A 272 5.08 -8.83 22.31
N TRP A 273 5.10 -10.12 21.98
CA TRP A 273 5.76 -10.58 20.77
C TRP A 273 4.77 -10.49 19.61
N ALA A 274 5.23 -9.94 18.50
CA ALA A 274 4.42 -9.68 17.32
C ALA A 274 5.02 -10.35 16.08
N ALA A 275 4.14 -10.78 15.20
CA ALA A 275 4.43 -11.34 13.89
C ALA A 275 3.82 -10.43 12.81
N ASP A 276 3.94 -10.89 11.57
CA ASP A 276 3.49 -10.17 10.39
C ASP A 276 2.01 -9.76 10.47
N GLY A 277 1.71 -8.52 10.09
CA GLY A 277 0.33 -8.00 10.06
C GLY A 277 -0.58 -8.76 9.10
N GLY A 278 -0.02 -9.29 8.01
CA GLY A 278 -0.77 -10.00 6.97
C GLY A 278 -1.37 -11.33 7.40
N LEU A 279 -1.07 -11.84 8.61
CA LEU A 279 -1.62 -13.10 9.12
C LEU A 279 -3.10 -13.01 9.52
N LEU A 280 -3.56 -11.87 10.05
CA LEU A 280 -4.90 -11.72 10.60
C LEU A 280 -5.63 -10.47 10.14
N ASP A 281 -4.91 -9.36 9.96
CA ASP A 281 -5.50 -8.11 9.50
C ASP A 281 -4.60 -7.51 8.43
N ASN A 282 -4.94 -7.82 7.18
CA ASN A 282 -4.14 -7.32 6.08
C ASN A 282 -4.37 -5.82 5.85
N ARG A 283 -5.43 -5.17 6.40
CA ARG A 283 -5.75 -3.73 6.16
C ARG A 283 -6.74 -3.14 7.20
N PRO A 284 -6.39 -2.05 7.90
CA PRO A 284 -7.29 -1.29 8.76
C PRO A 284 -8.10 -0.26 7.92
N ILE A 285 -8.86 -0.72 6.91
CA ILE A 285 -9.61 0.15 5.99
C ILE A 285 -10.59 1.05 6.74
N ASP A 286 -11.27 0.51 7.76
CA ASP A 286 -12.25 1.26 8.54
C ASP A 286 -11.64 2.47 9.25
N VAL A 287 -10.42 2.30 9.77
CA VAL A 287 -9.68 3.38 10.45
C VAL A 287 -9.24 4.44 9.44
N LEU A 288 -8.83 4.01 8.24
CA LEU A 288 -8.45 4.90 7.15
C LEU A 288 -9.64 5.72 6.63
N LEU A 289 -10.81 5.09 6.43
CA LEU A 289 -12.02 5.78 5.99
C LEU A 289 -12.50 6.83 7.01
N LYS A 290 -12.40 6.53 8.31
CA LYS A 290 -12.70 7.50 9.37
C LYS A 290 -11.85 8.75 9.28
N ARG A 291 -10.54 8.58 9.06
CA ARG A 291 -9.65 9.73 8.90
C ARG A 291 -9.90 10.52 7.63
N ILE A 292 -10.32 9.90 6.55
CA ILE A 292 -10.61 10.63 5.30
C ILE A 292 -11.70 11.68 5.53
N PHE A 293 -12.72 11.35 6.33
CA PHE A 293 -13.86 12.22 6.64
C PHE A 293 -13.51 13.41 7.55
N ASP A 294 -12.73 13.18 8.60
CA ASP A 294 -12.37 14.23 9.58
C ASP A 294 -11.53 15.38 8.96
N ARG A 295 -11.04 15.21 7.72
CA ARG A 295 -10.08 16.11 7.11
C ARG A 295 -10.75 17.34 6.49
N PRO A 296 -10.36 18.56 6.92
CA PRO A 296 -10.96 19.79 6.40
C PRO A 296 -10.59 20.02 4.93
N ALA A 297 -11.54 20.51 4.13
CA ALA A 297 -11.31 20.98 2.76
C ALA A 297 -11.33 22.53 2.72
N ARG A 298 -10.41 23.13 1.95
CA ARG A 298 -10.41 24.58 1.66
C ARG A 298 -10.76 24.90 0.20
N ARG A 299 -10.83 23.87 -0.64
CA ARG A 299 -10.95 23.90 -2.11
C ARG A 299 -11.80 22.71 -2.56
N PRO A 300 -12.19 22.61 -3.85
CA PRO A 300 -12.83 21.40 -4.36
C PRO A 300 -11.92 20.19 -4.15
N VAL A 301 -12.36 19.20 -3.37
CA VAL A 301 -11.55 18.01 -3.04
C VAL A 301 -12.06 16.79 -3.79
N ARG A 302 -11.16 16.11 -4.49
CA ARG A 302 -11.37 14.75 -5.01
C ARG A 302 -10.62 13.75 -4.13
N ARG A 303 -11.31 12.71 -3.67
CA ARG A 303 -10.77 11.68 -2.77
C ARG A 303 -10.52 10.38 -3.53
N VAL A 304 -9.26 9.95 -3.58
CA VAL A 304 -8.87 8.68 -4.20
C VAL A 304 -8.17 7.79 -3.17
N LEU A 305 -8.69 6.58 -2.99
CA LEU A 305 -8.03 5.49 -2.28
C LEU A 305 -7.14 4.72 -3.28
N LEU A 306 -5.84 4.99 -3.24
CA LEU A 306 -4.82 4.21 -3.94
C LEU A 306 -4.57 2.90 -3.20
N PHE A 307 -5.03 1.82 -3.81
CA PHE A 307 -4.96 0.49 -3.24
C PHE A 307 -3.85 -0.32 -3.93
N VAL A 308 -2.65 -0.31 -3.34
CA VAL A 308 -1.42 -0.84 -3.93
C VAL A 308 -1.25 -2.33 -3.60
N VAL A 309 -1.41 -3.17 -4.63
CA VAL A 309 -1.29 -4.62 -4.55
C VAL A 309 -0.55 -5.16 -5.77
N PRO A 310 0.55 -5.92 -5.60
CA PRO A 310 1.34 -6.39 -6.74
C PRO A 310 0.57 -7.23 -7.76
N SER A 311 -0.37 -8.07 -7.30
CA SER A 311 -1.22 -8.87 -8.18
C SER A 311 -2.65 -8.99 -7.65
N ALA A 312 -3.63 -8.98 -8.56
CA ALA A 312 -5.04 -9.23 -8.26
C ALA A 312 -5.36 -10.73 -8.02
N GLY A 313 -4.35 -11.60 -8.10
CA GLY A 313 -4.51 -13.06 -8.12
C GLY A 313 -4.34 -13.62 -9.54
N PRO A 314 -4.16 -14.94 -9.70
CA PRO A 314 -4.09 -15.54 -11.02
C PRO A 314 -5.38 -15.26 -11.79
N ALA A 315 -5.27 -14.70 -13.00
CA ALA A 315 -6.41 -14.60 -13.90
C ALA A 315 -6.96 -16.02 -14.11
N PRO A 316 -8.25 -16.29 -13.81
CA PRO A 316 -8.81 -17.60 -14.08
C PRO A 316 -8.77 -17.81 -15.59
N ASP A 317 -7.97 -18.76 -16.04
CA ASP A 317 -8.07 -19.26 -17.40
C ASP A 317 -9.38 -20.05 -17.46
N LEU A 318 -10.44 -19.44 -17.99
CA LEU A 318 -11.77 -20.05 -18.08
C LEU A 318 -11.80 -21.23 -19.07
N VAL A 319 -10.71 -21.46 -19.81
CA VAL A 319 -10.59 -22.49 -20.85
C VAL A 319 -9.60 -23.59 -20.46
N ALA A 320 -8.58 -23.28 -19.66
CA ALA A 320 -7.66 -24.28 -19.13
C ALA A 320 -8.09 -24.76 -17.74
N GLU A 321 -8.27 -26.08 -17.57
CA GLU A 321 -8.43 -26.63 -16.23
C GLU A 321 -7.15 -26.36 -15.41
N PRO A 322 -7.28 -25.81 -14.19
CA PRO A 322 -6.14 -25.67 -13.30
C PRO A 322 -5.54 -27.06 -13.06
N ALA A 323 -4.20 -27.14 -13.05
CA ALA A 323 -3.51 -28.41 -12.81
C ALA A 323 -4.04 -29.03 -11.50
N PRO A 324 -4.60 -30.26 -11.54
CA PRO A 324 -5.15 -30.90 -10.36
C PRO A 324 -4.05 -31.14 -9.33
N ASP A 325 -4.39 -31.03 -8.05
CA ASP A 325 -3.49 -31.43 -6.96
C ASP A 325 -3.15 -32.92 -7.15
N ASP A 326 -1.86 -33.22 -7.24
CA ASP A 326 -1.35 -34.56 -7.52
C ASP A 326 -1.07 -35.30 -6.20
N VAL A 327 -1.88 -36.32 -5.90
CA VAL A 327 -1.74 -37.16 -4.69
C VAL A 327 -0.38 -37.85 -4.66
N ASP A 328 0.21 -38.15 -5.81
CA ASP A 328 1.51 -38.81 -5.93
C ASP A 328 2.68 -37.83 -5.72
N ARG A 329 2.41 -36.53 -5.53
CA ARG A 329 3.38 -35.48 -5.20
C ARG A 329 2.97 -34.73 -3.92
N PRO A 330 3.04 -35.38 -2.74
CA PRO A 330 2.73 -34.72 -1.47
C PRO A 330 3.65 -33.51 -1.25
N LEU A 331 3.08 -32.42 -0.76
CA LEU A 331 3.84 -31.23 -0.36
C LEU A 331 4.80 -31.58 0.78
N GLY A 332 6.05 -31.13 0.69
CA GLY A 332 6.99 -31.23 1.81
C GLY A 332 6.49 -30.42 3.01
N LEU A 333 6.89 -30.78 4.23
CA LEU A 333 6.42 -30.13 5.46
C LEU A 333 6.65 -28.61 5.49
N ILE A 334 7.76 -28.15 4.91
CA ILE A 334 8.09 -26.71 4.81
C ILE A 334 7.28 -26.05 3.69
N ASP A 335 7.17 -26.68 2.52
CA ASP A 335 6.42 -26.13 1.38
C ASP A 335 4.91 -26.07 1.68
N GLY A 336 4.36 -27.07 2.37
CA GLY A 336 2.99 -27.06 2.86
C GLY A 336 2.76 -25.91 3.84
N LEU A 337 3.65 -25.74 4.82
CA LEU A 337 3.55 -24.66 5.81
C LEU A 337 3.71 -23.26 5.17
N LEU A 338 4.62 -23.10 4.20
CA LEU A 338 4.78 -21.85 3.46
C LEU A 338 3.58 -21.58 2.54
N LYS A 339 3.01 -22.62 1.90
CA LYS A 339 1.80 -22.52 1.08
C LYS A 339 0.60 -22.11 1.94
N ASP A 340 0.43 -22.70 3.12
CA ASP A 340 -0.65 -22.37 4.06
C ASP A 340 -0.50 -20.94 4.60
N LEU A 341 0.71 -20.56 5.04
CA LEU A 341 0.99 -19.18 5.48
C LEU A 341 0.76 -18.17 4.35
N ALA A 342 1.26 -18.44 3.15
CA ALA A 342 1.06 -17.58 1.99
C ALA A 342 -0.43 -17.46 1.63
N ALA A 343 -1.18 -18.57 1.64
CA ALA A 343 -2.61 -18.60 1.36
C ALA A 343 -3.40 -17.73 2.35
N ILE A 344 -3.09 -17.81 3.66
CA ILE A 344 -3.70 -16.95 4.69
C ILE A 344 -3.43 -15.47 4.38
N THR A 345 -2.20 -15.12 3.99
CA THR A 345 -1.86 -13.71 3.66
C THR A 345 -2.45 -13.22 2.32
N THR A 346 -2.73 -14.09 1.36
CA THR A 346 -3.18 -13.73 -0.01
C THR A 346 -4.69 -13.82 -0.22
N GLN A 347 -5.42 -14.69 0.50
CA GLN A 347 -6.89 -14.83 0.37
C GLN A 347 -7.68 -13.53 0.64
N SER A 348 -7.06 -12.55 1.31
CA SER A 348 -7.69 -11.26 1.66
C SER A 348 -7.98 -10.35 0.45
N ILE A 349 -7.13 -10.27 -0.58
CA ILE A 349 -7.18 -9.19 -1.59
C ILE A 349 -8.54 -9.04 -2.29
N ALA A 350 -9.12 -10.14 -2.80
CA ALA A 350 -10.41 -10.10 -3.50
C ALA A 350 -11.61 -9.90 -2.55
N ALA A 351 -11.53 -10.42 -1.32
CA ALA A 351 -12.53 -10.17 -0.29
C ALA A 351 -12.53 -8.69 0.13
N ASP A 352 -11.34 -8.10 0.20
CA ASP A 352 -11.16 -6.71 0.57
C ASP A 352 -11.64 -5.74 -0.53
N LEU A 353 -11.34 -6.01 -1.81
CA LEU A 353 -11.90 -5.22 -2.92
C LEU A 353 -13.44 -5.28 -2.93
N ARG A 354 -14.01 -6.46 -2.62
CA ARG A 354 -15.46 -6.63 -2.44
C ARG A 354 -15.98 -5.86 -1.22
N ALA A 355 -15.25 -5.83 -0.11
CA ALA A 355 -15.63 -5.07 1.08
C ALA A 355 -15.62 -3.56 0.81
N ILE A 356 -14.63 -3.05 0.09
CA ILE A 356 -14.58 -1.64 -0.33
C ILE A 356 -15.72 -1.33 -1.30
N ARG A 357 -15.97 -2.19 -2.30
CA ARG A 357 -17.11 -2.03 -3.22
C ARG A 357 -18.43 -2.01 -2.46
N ALA A 358 -18.66 -2.97 -1.57
CA ALA A 358 -19.85 -3.03 -0.73
C ALA A 358 -19.95 -1.83 0.22
N HIS A 359 -18.83 -1.22 0.62
CA HIS A 359 -18.84 0.04 1.35
C HIS A 359 -19.27 1.21 0.44
N GLN A 360 -18.71 1.32 -0.77
CA GLN A 360 -19.10 2.34 -1.75
C GLN A 360 -20.59 2.25 -2.10
N ASP A 361 -21.09 1.05 -2.39
CA ASP A 361 -22.50 0.81 -2.72
C ASP A 361 -23.41 1.21 -1.53
N ARG A 362 -22.98 0.94 -0.29
CA ARG A 362 -23.67 1.41 0.93
C ARG A 362 -23.65 2.94 1.08
N MET A 363 -22.56 3.60 0.68
CA MET A 363 -22.45 5.07 0.73
C MET A 363 -23.32 5.76 -0.32
N GLU A 364 -23.37 5.18 -1.53
CA GLU A 364 -24.24 5.64 -2.59
C GLU A 364 -25.72 5.52 -2.17
N ALA A 365 -26.12 4.36 -1.64
CA ALA A 365 -27.47 4.15 -1.11
C ALA A 365 -27.84 5.13 0.02
N ARG A 366 -26.88 5.49 0.88
CA ARG A 366 -27.08 6.50 1.94
C ARG A 366 -27.31 7.89 1.36
N THR A 367 -26.49 8.28 0.40
CA THR A 367 -26.60 9.58 -0.27
C THR A 367 -27.94 9.70 -1.01
N ASP A 368 -28.37 8.66 -1.71
CA ASP A 368 -29.69 8.61 -2.34
C ASP A 368 -30.82 8.65 -1.28
N THR A 369 -30.71 7.88 -0.19
CA THR A 369 -31.70 7.93 0.90
C THR A 369 -31.86 9.34 1.46
N LYS A 370 -30.76 10.07 1.68
CA LYS A 370 -30.79 11.46 2.15
C LYS A 370 -31.50 12.38 1.16
N LEU A 371 -31.22 12.22 -0.12
CA LEU A 371 -31.87 12.97 -1.19
C LEU A 371 -33.38 12.69 -1.25
N ARG A 372 -33.80 11.42 -1.14
CA ARG A 372 -35.22 11.03 -1.12
C ARG A 372 -35.94 11.51 0.14
N LEU A 373 -35.27 11.52 1.30
CA LEU A 373 -35.83 12.09 2.52
C LEU A 373 -36.04 13.60 2.39
N ALA A 374 -35.09 14.32 1.78
CA ALA A 374 -35.26 15.74 1.48
C ALA A 374 -36.43 15.98 0.50
N GLU A 375 -36.57 15.16 -0.54
CA GLU A 375 -37.70 15.20 -1.49
C GLU A 375 -39.05 15.02 -0.80
N LEU A 376 -39.17 13.99 0.06
CA LEU A 376 -40.38 13.73 0.83
C LEU A 376 -40.69 14.86 1.82
N ALA A 377 -39.67 15.37 2.51
CA ALA A 377 -39.81 16.44 3.49
C ALA A 377 -40.22 17.78 2.84
N ALA A 378 -39.73 18.07 1.65
CA ALA A 378 -40.12 19.24 0.87
C ALA A 378 -41.61 19.21 0.47
N ALA A 379 -42.20 18.03 0.34
CA ALA A 379 -43.62 17.84 0.02
C ALA A 379 -44.56 17.86 1.25
N MET A 380 -44.03 17.95 2.48
CA MET A 380 -44.84 17.94 3.70
C MET A 380 -45.53 19.30 3.95
N PRO A 381 -46.75 19.33 4.52
CA PRO A 381 -47.42 20.59 4.87
C PRO A 381 -46.66 21.36 5.95
N HIS A 382 -46.41 22.65 5.76
CA HIS A 382 -45.85 23.49 6.82
C HIS A 382 -46.83 23.63 8.00
N PRO A 383 -46.36 23.59 9.26
CA PRO A 383 -44.97 23.58 9.73
C PRO A 383 -44.43 22.18 10.12
N SER A 384 -44.82 21.11 9.41
CA SER A 384 -44.44 19.74 9.79
C SER A 384 -42.94 19.51 9.66
N ARG A 385 -42.30 19.01 10.73
CA ARG A 385 -40.88 18.61 10.72
C ARG A 385 -40.72 17.18 10.21
N LEU A 386 -39.61 16.94 9.52
CA LEU A 386 -39.20 15.60 9.08
C LEU A 386 -38.93 14.67 10.29
N LEU A 387 -38.28 15.19 11.33
CA LEU A 387 -37.95 14.44 12.53
C LEU A 387 -39.16 14.34 13.47
N THR A 388 -39.50 13.11 13.87
CA THR A 388 -40.52 12.83 14.89
C THR A 388 -39.87 12.42 16.22
N ALA A 389 -40.61 12.50 17.33
CA ALA A 389 -40.10 12.07 18.63
C ALA A 389 -39.69 10.59 18.65
N ALA A 390 -40.39 9.73 17.90
CA ALA A 390 -40.04 8.33 17.74
C ALA A 390 -38.71 8.17 16.99
N LEU A 391 -38.53 8.87 15.87
CA LEU A 391 -37.27 8.85 15.10
C LEU A 391 -36.09 9.41 15.90
N LEU A 392 -36.30 10.46 16.70
CA LEU A 392 -35.27 10.99 17.59
C LEU A 392 -34.87 9.99 18.68
N ASN A 393 -35.84 9.28 19.25
CA ASN A 393 -35.57 8.21 20.21
C ASN A 393 -34.80 7.04 19.57
N ASP A 394 -35.16 6.67 18.35
CA ASP A 394 -34.45 5.63 17.58
C ASP A 394 -33.01 6.06 17.26
N TYR A 395 -32.80 7.30 16.83
CA TYR A 395 -31.48 7.89 16.63
C TYR A 395 -30.66 7.81 17.92
N ALA A 396 -31.18 8.35 19.02
CA ALA A 396 -30.50 8.39 20.31
C ALA A 396 -30.16 6.98 20.83
N THR A 397 -31.09 6.03 20.71
CA THR A 397 -30.89 4.65 21.15
C THR A 397 -29.80 3.96 20.34
N ARG A 398 -29.82 4.10 19.01
CA ARG A 398 -28.83 3.49 18.11
C ARG A 398 -27.44 4.05 18.36
N GLU A 399 -27.33 5.36 18.45
CA GLU A 399 -26.05 6.04 18.62
C GLU A 399 -25.47 5.81 20.03
N ALA A 400 -26.32 5.82 21.07
CA ALA A 400 -25.90 5.47 22.42
C ALA A 400 -25.42 4.01 22.50
N THR A 401 -26.13 3.07 21.87
CA THR A 401 -25.73 1.65 21.83
C THR A 401 -24.39 1.46 21.13
N ARG A 402 -24.17 2.17 20.02
CA ARG A 402 -22.91 2.15 19.27
C ARG A 402 -21.73 2.67 20.11
N LEU A 403 -21.90 3.82 20.75
CA LEU A 403 -20.88 4.39 21.64
C LEU A 403 -20.64 3.51 22.87
N ALA A 404 -21.70 2.92 23.44
CA ALA A 404 -21.60 2.00 24.56
C ALA A 404 -20.80 0.74 24.22
N GLN A 405 -21.00 0.19 23.02
CA GLN A 405 -20.21 -0.94 22.51
C GLN A 405 -18.72 -0.56 22.47
N MET A 406 -18.38 0.52 21.77
CA MET A 406 -17.00 1.02 21.64
C MET A 406 -16.31 1.23 22.99
N LEU A 407 -16.99 1.90 23.93
CA LEU A 407 -16.43 2.22 25.24
C LEU A 407 -16.31 0.98 26.14
N THR A 408 -17.27 0.07 26.07
CA THR A 408 -17.22 -1.19 26.84
C THR A 408 -16.10 -2.09 26.33
N ASP A 409 -15.94 -2.21 25.01
CA ASP A 409 -14.86 -3.00 24.40
C ASP A 409 -13.49 -2.47 24.83
N ALA A 410 -13.29 -1.14 24.82
CA ALA A 410 -12.06 -0.52 25.29
C ALA A 410 -11.81 -0.79 26.79
N LEU A 411 -12.84 -0.64 27.63
CA LEU A 411 -12.78 -0.91 29.07
C LEU A 411 -12.39 -2.37 29.36
N LEU A 412 -13.13 -3.32 28.81
CA LEU A 412 -12.93 -4.75 29.09
C LEU A 412 -11.62 -5.26 28.51
N ARG A 413 -11.20 -4.76 27.35
CA ARG A 413 -9.89 -5.08 26.77
C ARG A 413 -8.76 -4.67 27.70
N GLN A 414 -8.83 -3.46 28.28
CA GLN A 414 -7.80 -2.97 29.19
C GLN A 414 -7.79 -3.71 30.53
N LEU A 415 -8.96 -3.98 31.12
CA LEU A 415 -9.06 -4.76 32.35
C LEU A 415 -8.61 -6.22 32.15
N GLY A 416 -8.83 -6.79 30.97
CA GLY A 416 -8.40 -8.13 30.60
C GLY A 416 -6.89 -8.34 30.63
N THR A 417 -6.08 -7.27 30.64
CA THR A 417 -4.61 -7.35 30.73
C THR A 417 -4.06 -7.01 32.11
N TRP A 418 -4.91 -6.62 33.06
CA TRP A 418 -4.50 -6.31 34.43
C TRP A 418 -4.36 -7.58 35.29
N PRO A 419 -3.34 -7.66 36.16
CA PRO A 419 -3.21 -8.78 37.08
C PRO A 419 -4.33 -8.78 38.14
N PRO A 420 -4.79 -9.97 38.58
CA PRO A 420 -5.72 -10.10 39.70
C PRO A 420 -5.07 -9.68 41.03
N SER A 421 -5.87 -9.27 42.00
CA SER A 421 -5.40 -8.97 43.36
C SER A 421 -5.04 -10.27 44.10
N PRO A 422 -4.01 -10.33 44.97
CA PRO A 422 -3.13 -9.23 45.40
C PRO A 422 -1.90 -9.08 44.48
N SER A 423 -1.83 -7.95 43.78
CA SER A 423 -0.65 -7.50 43.03
C SER A 423 -0.03 -6.28 43.74
N ARG A 424 1.30 -6.21 43.81
CA ARG A 424 2.01 -5.01 44.32
C ARG A 424 2.05 -3.86 43.30
N LEU A 425 1.48 -4.05 42.12
CA LEU A 425 1.44 -3.06 41.04
C LEU A 425 0.25 -2.12 41.25
N ALA A 426 0.43 -0.83 40.92
CA ALA A 426 -0.65 0.16 40.95
C ALA A 426 -1.80 -0.17 39.97
N GLU A 427 -1.51 -0.95 38.93
CA GLU A 427 -2.44 -1.42 37.90
C GLU A 427 -2.85 -2.86 38.21
N SER A 428 -3.92 -3.06 38.97
CA SER A 428 -4.52 -4.36 39.27
C SER A 428 -6.04 -4.27 39.32
N ILE A 429 -6.72 -5.42 39.14
CA ILE A 429 -8.18 -5.49 39.27
C ILE A 429 -8.57 -5.27 40.75
N PRO A 430 -9.49 -4.33 41.06
CA PRO A 430 -10.02 -4.16 42.43
C PRO A 430 -10.86 -5.37 42.87
N PRO A 431 -10.75 -5.83 44.14
CA PRO A 431 -11.49 -7.01 44.63
C PRO A 431 -13.01 -6.91 44.48
N ASN A 432 -13.56 -5.70 44.59
CA ASN A 432 -14.96 -5.36 44.39
C ASN A 432 -15.45 -5.47 42.94
N TRP A 433 -14.56 -5.56 41.95
CA TRP A 433 -14.90 -5.73 40.53
C TRP A 433 -14.75 -7.19 40.07
N GLU A 434 -13.97 -8.00 40.81
CA GLU A 434 -13.70 -9.40 40.47
C GLU A 434 -14.96 -10.25 40.25
N PRO A 435 -16.05 -10.14 41.06
CA PRO A 435 -17.26 -10.94 40.85
C PRO A 435 -17.93 -10.70 39.50
N GLU A 436 -17.95 -9.45 39.01
CA GLU A 436 -18.55 -9.09 37.73
C GLU A 436 -17.67 -9.51 36.53
N LEU A 437 -16.35 -9.57 36.73
CA LEU A 437 -15.35 -9.97 35.72
C LEU A 437 -15.06 -11.48 35.72
N ALA A 438 -15.51 -12.21 36.74
CA ALA A 438 -15.33 -13.64 36.87
C ALA A 438 -16.04 -14.43 35.77
N VAL A 439 -15.67 -15.70 35.62
CA VAL A 439 -16.30 -16.61 34.65
C VAL A 439 -17.77 -16.81 35.03
N GLY A 440 -18.69 -16.42 34.15
CA GLY A 440 -20.14 -16.43 34.38
C GLY A 440 -20.74 -15.09 34.83
N GLY A 441 -19.93 -14.04 34.98
CA GLY A 441 -20.41 -12.67 35.19
C GLY A 441 -20.91 -11.99 33.91
N ASP A 442 -21.76 -10.96 34.06
CA ASP A 442 -22.41 -10.23 32.96
C ASP A 442 -21.83 -8.80 32.77
N SER A 443 -20.51 -8.64 33.04
CA SER A 443 -19.84 -7.32 33.04
C SER A 443 -20.00 -6.55 31.74
N ASP A 444 -19.96 -7.24 30.60
CA ASP A 444 -20.16 -6.65 29.28
C ASP A 444 -21.58 -6.06 29.10
N ARG A 445 -22.64 -6.84 29.31
CA ARG A 445 -24.02 -6.33 29.22
C ARG A 445 -24.29 -5.25 30.27
N ALA A 446 -23.80 -5.44 31.50
CA ALA A 446 -23.97 -4.48 32.59
C ALA A 446 -23.28 -3.14 32.29
N CYS A 447 -22.05 -3.16 31.79
CA CYS A 447 -21.32 -1.97 31.36
C CYS A 447 -22.01 -1.30 30.16
N ARG A 448 -22.36 -2.06 29.11
CA ARG A 448 -23.06 -1.53 27.94
C ARG A 448 -24.38 -0.87 28.33
N HIS A 449 -25.20 -1.53 29.13
CA HIS A 449 -26.48 -0.98 29.60
C HIS A 449 -26.27 0.29 30.42
N ARG A 450 -25.29 0.29 31.35
CA ARG A 450 -25.00 1.44 32.19
C ARG A 450 -24.45 2.63 31.39
N ILE A 451 -23.58 2.39 30.43
CA ILE A 451 -23.04 3.42 29.53
C ILE A 451 -24.16 4.00 28.66
N SER A 452 -24.97 3.15 28.01
CA SER A 452 -26.12 3.60 27.21
C SER A 452 -27.07 4.46 28.05
N GLY A 453 -27.42 4.04 29.27
CA GLY A 453 -28.26 4.82 30.17
C GLY A 453 -27.65 6.17 30.56
N ALA A 454 -26.33 6.22 30.80
CA ALA A 454 -25.63 7.47 31.09
C ALA A 454 -25.62 8.43 29.90
N ILE A 455 -25.37 7.92 28.68
CA ILE A 455 -25.44 8.71 27.43
C ILE A 455 -26.86 9.25 27.21
N MET A 456 -27.87 8.37 27.28
CA MET A 456 -29.27 8.76 27.09
C MET A 456 -29.74 9.79 28.12
N SER A 457 -29.30 9.66 29.38
CA SER A 457 -29.62 10.63 30.44
C SER A 457 -29.05 12.02 30.13
N ARG A 458 -27.86 12.09 29.52
CA ARG A 458 -27.25 13.36 29.08
C ARG A 458 -27.96 13.94 27.85
N TRP A 459 -28.50 13.08 26.98
CA TRP A 459 -29.22 13.48 25.77
C TRP A 459 -30.71 13.77 26.00
N ALA A 460 -31.23 13.50 27.20
CA ALA A 460 -32.62 13.78 27.54
C ALA A 460 -32.94 15.27 27.39
N LEU A 461 -34.06 15.58 26.73
CA LEU A 461 -34.62 16.91 26.64
C LEU A 461 -35.41 17.24 27.92
N PRO A 462 -35.68 18.54 28.19
CA PRO A 462 -36.62 18.93 29.24
C PRO A 462 -37.98 18.22 29.11
N PRO A 463 -38.68 17.88 30.21
CA PRO A 463 -39.90 17.06 30.16
C PRO A 463 -41.04 17.62 29.31
N GLU A 464 -41.08 18.95 29.15
CA GLU A 464 -42.10 19.67 28.38
C GLU A 464 -41.81 19.69 26.87
N GLN A 465 -40.65 19.16 26.45
CA GLN A 465 -40.11 19.27 25.11
C GLN A 465 -39.90 17.89 24.48
N THR A 466 -40.49 17.69 23.29
CA THR A 466 -40.41 16.39 22.56
C THR A 466 -39.37 16.38 21.45
N LEU A 467 -38.99 17.55 20.93
CA LEU A 467 -38.01 17.73 19.86
C LEU A 467 -37.07 18.91 20.17
N PRO A 468 -35.80 18.89 19.70
CA PRO A 468 -34.88 20.01 19.85
C PRO A 468 -35.44 21.30 19.21
N HIS A 469 -35.33 22.43 19.90
CA HIS A 469 -35.84 23.74 19.40
C HIS A 469 -34.74 24.69 18.94
N GLY A 470 -33.47 24.34 19.16
CA GLY A 470 -32.36 25.14 18.65
C GLY A 470 -30.99 24.57 18.99
N PRO A 471 -29.92 25.31 18.66
CA PRO A 471 -28.52 24.91 18.86
C PRO A 471 -28.17 24.46 20.29
N ALA A 472 -28.82 25.03 21.30
CA ALA A 472 -28.62 24.66 22.71
C ALA A 472 -29.04 23.20 22.99
N ASP A 473 -30.10 22.73 22.36
CA ASP A 473 -30.55 21.34 22.49
C ASP A 473 -29.70 20.40 21.64
N LEU A 474 -29.30 20.84 20.43
CA LEU A 474 -28.43 20.07 19.55
C LEU A 474 -27.06 19.78 20.16
N ALA A 475 -26.53 20.71 20.96
CA ALA A 475 -25.26 20.56 21.68
C ALA A 475 -25.23 19.33 22.61
N ARG A 476 -26.40 18.82 23.05
CA ARG A 476 -26.48 17.61 23.89
C ARG A 476 -25.95 16.38 23.18
N TYR A 477 -26.19 16.25 21.87
CA TYR A 477 -25.82 15.07 21.07
C TYR A 477 -24.35 15.03 20.64
N GLY A 478 -23.60 16.12 20.84
CA GLY A 478 -22.15 16.18 20.66
C GLY A 478 -21.67 16.00 19.21
N GLN A 479 -20.40 15.59 19.06
CA GLN A 479 -19.73 15.46 17.77
C GLN A 479 -20.43 14.51 16.78
N PRO A 480 -20.95 13.32 17.17
CA PRO A 480 -21.58 12.40 16.21
C PRO A 480 -22.77 13.03 15.46
N ALA A 481 -23.63 13.76 16.18
CA ALA A 481 -24.74 14.48 15.55
C ALA A 481 -24.25 15.60 14.63
N TYR A 482 -23.26 16.36 15.09
CA TYR A 482 -22.71 17.48 14.34
C TYR A 482 -22.05 17.04 13.03
N ASP A 483 -21.30 15.94 13.06
CA ASP A 483 -20.66 15.37 11.88
C ASP A 483 -21.69 14.91 10.83
N LEU A 484 -22.79 14.29 11.26
CA LEU A 484 -23.88 13.92 10.37
C LEU A 484 -24.55 15.15 9.76
N ALA A 485 -24.85 16.19 10.55
CA ALA A 485 -25.43 17.44 10.04
C ALA A 485 -24.48 18.17 9.08
N LYS A 486 -23.18 18.21 9.40
CA LYS A 486 -22.13 18.73 8.53
C LYS A 486 -22.03 17.95 7.21
N SER A 487 -22.21 16.63 7.26
CA SER A 487 -22.24 15.80 6.03
C SER A 487 -23.42 16.17 5.13
N CYS A 488 -24.59 16.50 5.70
CA CYS A 488 -25.73 17.00 4.93
C CYS A 488 -25.36 18.33 4.26
N ALA A 489 -24.72 19.25 4.98
CA ALA A 489 -24.28 20.52 4.43
C ALA A 489 -23.30 20.35 3.26
N LEU A 490 -22.29 19.48 3.42
CA LEU A 490 -21.33 19.17 2.37
C LEU A 490 -21.99 18.50 1.15
N ALA A 491 -23.03 17.67 1.34
CA ALA A 491 -23.77 17.07 0.24
C ALA A 491 -24.49 18.13 -0.63
N VAL A 492 -25.03 19.19 -0.02
CA VAL A 492 -25.60 20.32 -0.76
C VAL A 492 -24.54 21.03 -1.61
N VAL A 493 -23.37 21.29 -1.02
CA VAL A 493 -22.27 21.98 -1.73
C VAL A 493 -21.69 21.11 -2.85
N LEU A 494 -21.56 19.80 -2.64
CA LEU A 494 -21.14 18.87 -3.69
C LEU A 494 -22.14 18.86 -4.86
N ALA A 495 -23.45 18.86 -4.59
CA ALA A 495 -24.46 19.00 -5.64
C ALA A 495 -24.37 20.36 -6.35
N ALA A 496 -23.95 21.42 -5.66
CA ALA A 496 -23.72 22.74 -6.25
C ALA A 496 -22.46 22.79 -7.14
N TYR A 497 -21.39 22.07 -6.79
CA TYR A 497 -20.21 21.98 -7.64
C TYR A 497 -20.50 21.31 -9.00
N GLU A 498 -21.44 20.37 -9.06
CA GLU A 498 -21.83 19.71 -10.33
C GLU A 498 -22.58 20.65 -11.29
N VAL A 499 -23.14 21.76 -10.80
CA VAL A 499 -23.84 22.76 -11.63
C VAL A 499 -23.07 24.07 -11.81
N ALA A 500 -21.95 24.26 -11.11
CA ALA A 500 -21.12 25.45 -11.21
C ALA A 500 -20.53 25.61 -12.62
N ARG A 501 -20.60 26.82 -13.19
CA ARG A 501 -20.18 27.10 -14.58
C ARG A 501 -19.13 28.20 -14.71
N SER A 502 -18.88 28.95 -13.64
CA SER A 502 -17.91 30.04 -13.64
C SER A 502 -16.92 29.92 -12.49
N ASP A 503 -15.76 30.55 -12.66
CA ASP A 503 -14.76 30.72 -11.62
C ASP A 503 -15.35 31.42 -10.39
N THR A 504 -16.25 32.39 -10.58
CA THR A 504 -16.95 33.06 -9.48
C THR A 504 -17.85 32.11 -8.69
N ASP A 505 -18.53 31.17 -9.35
CA ASP A 505 -19.35 30.15 -8.67
C ASP A 505 -18.47 29.22 -7.84
N VAL A 506 -17.38 28.72 -8.45
CA VAL A 506 -16.45 27.78 -7.80
C VAL A 506 -15.75 28.44 -6.61
N ALA A 507 -15.37 29.72 -6.71
CA ALA A 507 -14.81 30.49 -5.61
C ALA A 507 -15.81 30.64 -4.45
N ALA A 508 -17.06 31.01 -4.75
CA ALA A 508 -18.11 31.16 -3.75
C ALA A 508 -18.40 29.82 -3.04
N LEU A 509 -18.43 28.71 -3.78
CA LEU A 509 -18.60 27.37 -3.23
C LEU A 509 -17.39 26.90 -2.40
N ALA A 510 -16.17 27.31 -2.78
CA ALA A 510 -14.97 27.02 -2.01
C ALA A 510 -14.97 27.78 -0.67
N ASP A 511 -15.37 29.04 -0.67
CA ASP A 511 -15.55 29.83 0.55
C ASP A 511 -16.66 29.26 1.45
N LEU A 512 -17.77 28.82 0.87
CA LEU A 512 -18.84 28.09 1.57
C LEU A 512 -18.31 26.80 2.21
N THR A 513 -17.58 25.97 1.45
CA THR A 513 -16.95 24.74 1.96
C THR A 513 -16.00 25.05 3.13
N ARG A 514 -15.18 26.09 2.99
CA ARG A 514 -14.27 26.56 4.04
C ARG A 514 -15.04 26.99 5.28
N GLY A 515 -16.13 27.73 5.10
CA GLY A 515 -17.06 28.12 6.17
C GLY A 515 -17.64 26.93 6.93
N ILE A 516 -18.09 25.89 6.22
CA ILE A 516 -18.65 24.66 6.82
C ILE A 516 -17.59 23.95 7.67
N HIS A 517 -16.36 23.86 7.19
CA HIS A 517 -15.27 23.25 7.96
C HIS A 517 -14.82 24.13 9.13
N ALA A 518 -14.87 25.46 9.00
CA ALA A 518 -14.50 26.42 10.04
C ALA A 518 -15.59 26.60 11.12
N ALA A 519 -16.83 26.21 10.85
CA ALA A 519 -17.95 26.36 11.79
C ALA A 519 -17.67 25.69 13.14
N TRP A 520 -17.03 24.52 13.11
CA TRP A 520 -16.45 23.86 14.28
C TRP A 520 -15.27 22.97 13.85
N PRO A 521 -14.08 23.17 14.44
CA PRO A 521 -12.91 22.36 14.09
C PRO A 521 -13.10 20.90 14.51
N PRO A 522 -12.49 19.95 13.79
CA PRO A 522 -12.52 18.55 14.21
C PRO A 522 -11.85 18.39 15.57
N PRO A 523 -12.43 17.60 16.50
CA PRO A 523 -11.82 17.39 17.81
C PRO A 523 -10.51 16.61 17.67
N ALA A 524 -9.61 16.78 18.65
CA ALA A 524 -8.45 15.92 18.75
C ALA A 524 -8.89 14.45 18.88
N PRO A 525 -8.16 13.49 18.31
CA PRO A 525 -8.49 12.08 18.46
C PRO A 525 -8.51 11.69 19.94
N VAL A 526 -9.64 11.18 20.42
CA VAL A 526 -9.75 10.71 21.80
C VAL A 526 -9.02 9.38 21.94
N ASP A 527 -8.00 9.34 22.79
CA ASP A 527 -7.35 8.09 23.20
C ASP A 527 -8.23 7.38 24.23
N LEU A 528 -9.04 6.43 23.74
CA LEU A 528 -9.92 5.63 24.59
C LEU A 528 -9.15 4.86 25.67
N GLY A 529 -7.93 4.40 25.36
CA GLY A 529 -7.08 3.72 26.34
C GLY A 529 -6.67 4.67 27.46
N ALA A 530 -6.27 5.90 27.13
CA ALA A 530 -5.96 6.93 28.12
C ALA A 530 -7.18 7.31 28.98
N VAL A 531 -8.36 7.45 28.38
CA VAL A 531 -9.62 7.72 29.11
C VAL A 531 -9.92 6.59 30.10
N VAL A 532 -9.91 5.34 29.62
CA VAL A 532 -10.15 4.16 30.46
C VAL A 532 -9.10 4.04 31.56
N HIS A 533 -7.82 4.25 31.24
CA HIS A 533 -6.72 4.21 32.21
C HIS A 533 -6.85 5.27 33.29
N SER A 534 -7.10 6.51 32.91
CA SER A 534 -7.30 7.62 33.85
C SER A 534 -8.45 7.34 34.83
N VAL A 535 -9.60 6.86 34.33
CA VAL A 535 -10.75 6.55 35.18
C VAL A 535 -10.50 5.32 36.06
N CYS A 536 -9.92 4.25 35.51
CA CYS A 536 -9.75 2.98 36.25
C CYS A 536 -8.58 2.97 37.24
N THR A 537 -7.64 3.92 37.12
CA THR A 537 -6.54 4.10 38.09
C THR A 537 -6.88 5.09 39.20
N ASN A 538 -7.97 5.86 39.07
CA ASN A 538 -8.42 6.80 40.09
C ASN A 538 -8.81 6.08 41.40
N ALA A 539 -8.21 6.49 42.52
CA ALA A 539 -8.39 5.83 43.82
C ALA A 539 -9.85 5.81 44.31
N THR A 540 -10.63 6.85 44.03
CA THR A 540 -12.05 6.94 44.44
C THR A 540 -12.92 6.03 43.59
N VAL A 541 -12.70 6.01 42.27
CA VAL A 541 -13.46 5.17 41.34
C VAL A 541 -13.25 3.68 41.65
N ARG A 542 -12.01 3.31 42.00
CA ARG A 542 -11.64 1.93 42.38
C ARG A 542 -12.36 1.41 43.63
N GLN A 543 -12.89 2.29 44.49
CA GLN A 543 -13.70 1.89 45.65
C GLN A 543 -15.18 1.61 45.29
N GLY A 544 -15.63 2.02 44.09
CA GLY A 544 -17.01 1.85 43.60
C GLY A 544 -17.23 0.58 42.78
N SER A 545 -18.34 0.46 42.06
CA SER A 545 -18.59 -0.68 41.14
C SER A 545 -17.94 -0.49 39.77
N LEU A 546 -17.75 -1.59 39.03
CA LEU A 546 -17.29 -1.56 37.63
C LEU A 546 -18.25 -0.74 36.75
N THR A 547 -19.56 -0.91 36.96
CA THR A 547 -20.60 -0.13 36.27
C THR A 547 -20.53 1.38 36.56
N ASN A 548 -20.11 1.79 37.76
CA ASN A 548 -19.86 3.21 38.06
C ASN A 548 -18.64 3.75 37.31
N ALA A 549 -17.56 2.96 37.21
CA ALA A 549 -16.41 3.32 36.39
C ALA A 549 -16.80 3.45 34.91
N ALA A 550 -17.61 2.52 34.39
CA ALA A 550 -18.13 2.56 33.02
C ALA A 550 -18.95 3.84 32.73
N ALA A 551 -19.82 4.26 33.67
CA ALA A 551 -20.57 5.51 33.55
C ALA A 551 -19.66 6.74 33.54
N LEU A 552 -18.59 6.75 34.34
CA LEU A 552 -17.62 7.85 34.38
C LEU A 552 -16.77 7.91 33.10
N ILE A 553 -16.40 6.76 32.53
CA ILE A 553 -15.75 6.70 31.20
C ILE A 553 -16.65 7.33 30.13
N ALA A 554 -17.94 7.00 30.13
CA ALA A 554 -18.89 7.61 29.22
C ALA A 554 -19.00 9.13 29.42
N ALA A 555 -19.04 9.59 30.67
CA ALA A 555 -19.11 11.01 30.99
C ALA A 555 -17.86 11.78 30.51
N ASP A 556 -16.66 11.24 30.77
CA ASP A 556 -15.39 11.83 30.33
C ASP A 556 -15.28 11.83 28.80
N TYR A 557 -15.62 10.72 28.15
CA TYR A 557 -15.67 10.63 26.69
C TYR A 557 -16.61 11.68 26.09
N LEU A 558 -17.87 11.76 26.55
CA LEU A 558 -18.85 12.74 26.06
C LEU A 558 -18.40 14.18 26.30
N GLN A 559 -17.67 14.45 27.38
CA GLN A 559 -17.08 15.77 27.65
C GLN A 559 -16.02 16.15 26.60
N GLN A 560 -15.18 15.20 26.19
CA GLN A 560 -14.15 15.45 25.18
C GLN A 560 -14.71 15.62 23.76
N ILE A 561 -15.88 15.03 23.46
CA ILE A 561 -16.55 15.14 22.16
C ILE A 561 -17.74 16.12 22.15
N THR A 562 -17.79 17.07 23.09
CA THR A 562 -18.87 18.07 23.15
C THR A 562 -18.72 19.11 22.05
N VAL A 563 -19.81 19.43 21.37
CA VAL A 563 -19.90 20.56 20.43
C VAL A 563 -20.75 21.66 21.07
N PRO A 564 -20.21 22.86 21.31
CA PRO A 564 -20.97 23.94 21.92
C PRO A 564 -22.06 24.47 20.96
N PRO A 565 -23.11 25.13 21.49
CA PRO A 565 -24.21 25.66 20.68
C PRO A 565 -23.73 26.58 19.54
N VAL A 566 -22.66 27.34 19.77
CA VAL A 566 -22.09 28.24 18.75
C VAL A 566 -21.60 27.50 17.50
N GLY A 567 -21.12 26.26 17.63
CA GLY A 567 -20.70 25.45 16.48
C GLY A 567 -21.88 25.12 15.57
N TRP A 568 -23.01 24.75 16.15
CA TRP A 568 -24.28 24.51 15.45
C TRP A 568 -24.82 25.78 14.79
N SER A 569 -24.85 26.90 15.52
CA SER A 569 -25.27 28.20 14.98
C SER A 569 -24.39 28.63 13.80
N ASN A 570 -23.08 28.42 13.88
CA ASN A 570 -22.15 28.72 12.79
C ASN A 570 -22.42 27.85 11.57
N LEU A 571 -22.65 26.55 11.74
CA LEU A 571 -22.94 25.63 10.64
C LEU A 571 -24.21 26.05 9.88
N GLY A 572 -25.30 26.33 10.62
CA GLY A 572 -26.55 26.78 10.03
C GLY A 572 -26.42 28.15 9.36
N ARG A 573 -25.71 29.10 9.98
CA ARG A 573 -25.46 30.44 9.43
C ARG A 573 -24.73 30.38 8.09
N VAL A 574 -23.67 29.58 7.99
CA VAL A 574 -22.87 29.47 6.76
C VAL A 574 -23.73 29.06 5.55
N LEU A 575 -24.63 28.09 5.72
CA LEU A 575 -25.55 27.68 4.66
C LEU A 575 -26.68 28.68 4.43
N PHE A 576 -27.25 29.23 5.49
CA PHE A 576 -28.33 30.22 5.40
C PHE A 576 -27.90 31.47 4.63
N ASP A 577 -26.73 32.03 4.97
CA ASP A 577 -26.16 33.20 4.30
C ASP A 577 -25.85 32.94 2.82
N SER A 578 -25.59 31.67 2.47
CA SER A 578 -25.27 31.23 1.10
C SER A 578 -26.47 30.73 0.30
N PHE A 579 -27.67 30.68 0.91
CA PHE A 579 -28.85 30.04 0.31
C PHE A 579 -29.26 30.70 -1.02
N GLY A 580 -29.26 32.03 -1.09
CA GLY A 580 -29.58 32.76 -2.33
C GLY A 580 -28.62 32.46 -3.49
N MET A 581 -27.32 32.31 -3.19
CA MET A 581 -26.32 31.91 -4.19
C MET A 581 -26.58 30.49 -4.70
N LEU A 582 -26.83 29.54 -3.79
CA LEU A 582 -27.14 28.15 -4.17
C LEU A 582 -28.41 28.03 -5.02
N THR A 583 -29.45 28.80 -4.70
CA THR A 583 -30.70 28.85 -5.47
C THR A 583 -30.50 29.46 -6.86
N SER A 584 -29.64 30.48 -6.98
CA SER A 584 -29.27 31.04 -8.28
C SER A 584 -28.53 30.01 -9.15
N LEU A 585 -27.57 29.27 -8.57
CA LEU A 585 -26.86 28.20 -9.28
C LEU A 585 -27.82 27.10 -9.77
N ALA A 586 -28.75 26.68 -8.92
CA ALA A 586 -29.75 25.67 -9.25
C ALA A 586 -30.69 26.09 -10.39
N SER A 587 -30.97 27.40 -10.51
CA SER A 587 -31.87 27.99 -11.50
C SER A 587 -31.20 28.28 -12.84
N ASN A 588 -29.90 28.65 -12.82
CA ASN A 588 -29.12 28.96 -14.02
C ASN A 588 -28.67 27.71 -14.80
N GLY A 589 -28.84 26.51 -14.24
CA GLY A 589 -28.52 25.23 -14.88
C GLY A 589 -29.51 24.83 -15.97
N SER A 590 -29.55 25.54 -17.11
CA SER A 590 -30.27 25.08 -18.31
C SER A 590 -29.33 24.27 -19.20
N VAL A 591 -29.56 22.96 -19.35
CA VAL A 591 -29.47 22.16 -20.60
C VAL A 591 -29.64 20.66 -20.31
N THR A 592 -29.33 20.16 -19.10
CA THR A 592 -29.78 18.82 -18.65
C THR A 592 -30.60 18.92 -17.38
N ALA A 593 -31.89 18.63 -17.47
CA ALA A 593 -32.82 18.69 -16.34
C ALA A 593 -32.40 17.78 -15.16
N ASP A 594 -31.57 16.77 -15.42
CA ASP A 594 -31.10 15.78 -14.44
C ASP A 594 -29.95 16.28 -13.55
N ALA A 595 -29.00 17.10 -14.04
CA ALA A 595 -27.79 17.45 -13.28
C ALA A 595 -28.05 18.38 -12.08
N ALA A 596 -28.99 19.33 -12.23
CA ALA A 596 -29.39 20.23 -11.14
C ALA A 596 -30.48 19.64 -10.22
N GLY A 597 -30.97 18.42 -10.52
CA GLY A 597 -32.02 17.76 -9.75
C GLY A 597 -31.68 17.62 -8.26
N PRO A 598 -30.51 17.05 -7.90
CA PRO A 598 -30.15 16.86 -6.49
C PRO A 598 -30.08 18.16 -5.68
N LEU A 599 -29.47 19.21 -6.25
CA LEU A 599 -29.37 20.52 -5.60
C LEU A 599 -30.76 21.13 -5.38
N ARG A 600 -31.63 21.10 -6.39
CA ARG A 600 -33.01 21.61 -6.29
C ARG A 600 -33.80 20.90 -5.19
N THR A 601 -33.67 19.59 -5.07
CA THR A 601 -34.33 18.81 -4.02
C THR A 601 -33.86 19.22 -2.62
N TYR A 602 -32.55 19.37 -2.40
CA TYR A 602 -32.04 19.83 -1.12
C TYR A 602 -32.49 21.24 -0.78
N LEU A 603 -32.45 22.16 -1.75
CA LEU A 603 -32.89 23.54 -1.55
C LEU A 603 -34.39 23.61 -1.25
N GLY A 604 -35.22 22.80 -1.91
CA GLY A 604 -36.66 22.72 -1.62
C GLY A 604 -36.96 22.25 -0.19
N TYR A 605 -36.13 21.38 0.38
CA TYR A 605 -36.22 21.01 1.80
C TYR A 605 -35.76 22.15 2.72
N LEU A 606 -34.63 22.80 2.39
CA LEU A 606 -34.01 23.82 3.23
C LEU A 606 -34.69 25.19 3.15
N ASP A 607 -35.52 25.46 2.14
CA ASP A 607 -36.32 26.70 1.98
C ASP A 607 -37.28 26.94 3.15
N GLN A 608 -37.57 25.89 3.93
CA GLN A 608 -38.42 25.97 5.13
C GLN A 608 -37.73 26.67 6.32
N ALA A 609 -36.41 26.84 6.28
CA ALA A 609 -35.65 27.49 7.34
C ALA A 609 -35.73 29.01 7.24
N THR A 610 -36.14 29.68 8.33
CA THR A 610 -36.31 31.14 8.37
C THR A 610 -35.08 31.90 8.84
N ASP A 611 -34.12 31.20 9.47
CA ASP A 611 -32.90 31.76 10.04
C ASP A 611 -31.80 30.69 10.16
N ALA A 612 -30.61 31.10 10.64
CA ALA A 612 -29.48 30.21 10.86
C ALA A 612 -29.76 29.06 11.85
N GLU A 613 -30.61 29.27 12.85
CA GLU A 613 -30.89 28.26 13.87
C GLU A 613 -31.83 27.17 13.34
N THR A 614 -32.88 27.57 12.65
CA THR A 614 -33.79 26.69 11.92
C THR A 614 -33.11 25.95 10.77
N MET A 615 -32.11 26.57 10.12
CA MET A 615 -31.24 25.88 9.14
C MET A 615 -30.42 24.77 9.82
N ALA A 616 -29.82 25.03 10.99
CA ALA A 616 -29.11 24.00 11.75
C ALA A 616 -30.03 22.85 12.21
N LEU A 617 -31.27 23.18 12.59
CA LEU A 617 -32.29 22.18 12.92
C LEU A 617 -32.67 21.32 11.72
N ALA A 618 -32.87 21.91 10.53
CA ALA A 618 -33.18 21.16 9.32
C ALA A 618 -32.05 20.17 8.95
N LEU A 619 -30.79 20.61 9.05
CA LEU A 619 -29.64 19.74 8.81
C LEU A 619 -29.58 18.57 9.81
N PHE A 620 -29.86 18.85 11.09
CA PHE A 620 -29.96 17.81 12.12
C PHE A 620 -31.14 16.87 11.89
N ASP A 621 -32.32 17.37 11.52
CA ASP A 621 -33.51 16.57 11.30
C ASP A 621 -33.32 15.58 10.17
N LEU A 622 -32.72 16.02 9.07
CA LEU A 622 -32.37 15.17 7.94
C LEU A 622 -31.36 14.09 8.35
N ALA A 623 -30.30 14.49 9.05
CA ALA A 623 -29.25 13.59 9.53
C ALA A 623 -29.78 12.54 10.52
N ALA A 624 -30.52 12.98 11.54
CA ALA A 624 -31.05 12.12 12.60
C ALA A 624 -32.11 11.16 12.04
N THR A 625 -32.97 11.62 11.13
CA THR A 625 -33.98 10.77 10.48
C THR A 625 -33.34 9.67 9.64
N GLN A 626 -32.36 10.02 8.80
CA GLN A 626 -31.63 9.04 8.00
C GLN A 626 -30.93 8.00 8.89
N ARG A 627 -30.28 8.44 9.98
CA ARG A 627 -29.59 7.58 10.94
C ARG A 627 -30.56 6.69 11.74
N ALA A 628 -31.76 7.18 12.02
CA ALA A 628 -32.85 6.41 12.64
C ALA A 628 -33.48 5.39 11.69
N MET A 629 -33.26 5.47 10.38
CA MET A 629 -33.78 4.50 9.41
C MET A 629 -32.74 3.46 8.99
N LEU A 630 -31.44 3.75 9.13
CA LEU A 630 -30.35 2.87 8.71
C LEU A 630 -29.62 2.18 9.88
N PRO A 631 -28.98 1.01 9.67
CA PRO A 631 -28.14 0.37 10.68
C PRO A 631 -27.01 1.29 11.14
N ALA A 632 -26.68 1.24 12.43
CA ALA A 632 -25.65 2.09 13.05
C ALA A 632 -24.21 1.74 12.61
N GLU A 633 -24.01 0.63 11.89
CA GLU A 633 -22.71 -0.01 11.64
C GLU A 633 -21.77 0.71 10.65
N ALA A 634 -22.15 1.86 10.10
CA ALA A 634 -21.21 2.64 9.29
C ALA A 634 -21.16 4.09 9.78
N ASP A 635 -19.96 4.50 10.19
CA ASP A 635 -19.66 5.74 10.91
C ASP A 635 -19.43 6.94 9.99
N ILE A 636 -19.22 6.75 8.69
CA ILE A 636 -18.77 7.82 7.78
C ILE A 636 -19.56 7.79 6.48
N GLU A 637 -20.07 8.94 6.04
CA GLU A 637 -20.78 9.15 4.76
C GLU A 637 -19.92 9.98 3.79
N GLN A 638 -18.91 9.36 3.20
CA GLN A 638 -18.13 10.01 2.14
C GLN A 638 -17.78 9.02 1.04
N SER A 639 -18.08 9.39 -0.21
CA SER A 639 -17.62 8.64 -1.38
C SER A 639 -16.11 8.80 -1.53
N VAL A 640 -15.43 7.68 -1.74
CA VAL A 640 -14.00 7.64 -2.06
C VAL A 640 -13.85 6.82 -3.33
N GLU A 641 -13.14 7.35 -4.33
CA GLU A 641 -12.84 6.61 -5.55
C GLU A 641 -11.75 5.59 -5.27
N LEU A 642 -11.99 4.33 -5.62
CA LEU A 642 -11.01 3.26 -5.45
C LEU A 642 -10.20 3.10 -6.73
N VAL A 643 -8.88 3.24 -6.63
CA VAL A 643 -7.94 2.93 -7.72
C VAL A 643 -7.02 1.82 -7.25
N GLN A 644 -7.14 0.64 -7.84
CA GLN A 644 -6.20 -0.44 -7.60
C GLN A 644 -4.92 -0.22 -8.40
N VAL A 645 -3.78 -0.12 -7.72
CA VAL A 645 -2.46 -0.05 -8.34
C VAL A 645 -1.86 -1.45 -8.30
N SER A 646 -1.69 -2.06 -9.48
CA SER A 646 -1.21 -3.44 -9.63
C SER A 646 -0.16 -3.58 -10.74
N ALA A 647 0.69 -4.59 -10.62
CA ALA A 647 1.62 -4.99 -11.68
C ALA A 647 0.92 -5.75 -12.81
N ASP A 648 -0.33 -6.18 -12.62
CA ASP A 648 -1.25 -6.65 -13.68
C ASP A 648 -1.74 -5.47 -14.56
N SER A 649 -0.88 -4.50 -14.84
CA SER A 649 -1.16 -3.30 -15.60
C SER A 649 -0.78 -3.43 -17.07
N ARG A 650 -1.53 -2.74 -17.93
CA ARG A 650 -1.25 -2.68 -19.38
C ARG A 650 -0.18 -1.62 -19.65
N ASN A 651 0.75 -1.93 -20.55
CA ASN A 651 1.83 -1.02 -20.97
C ASN A 651 2.02 -1.12 -22.50
N LEU A 652 2.12 0.03 -23.18
CA LEU A 652 2.36 0.09 -24.64
C LEU A 652 3.83 -0.14 -25.02
N LEU A 653 4.78 0.10 -24.10
CA LEU A 653 6.21 -0.14 -24.33
C LEU A 653 6.58 -1.63 -24.23
N ALA A 654 5.76 -2.43 -23.54
CA ALA A 654 5.94 -3.87 -23.37
C ALA A 654 4.58 -4.61 -23.41
N PRO A 655 3.90 -4.65 -24.58
CA PRO A 655 2.53 -5.18 -24.70
C PRO A 655 2.43 -6.69 -24.47
N ASP A 656 3.54 -7.42 -24.54
CA ASP A 656 3.56 -8.87 -24.29
C ASP A 656 3.67 -9.21 -22.78
N TRP A 657 3.93 -8.21 -21.92
CA TRP A 657 4.06 -8.34 -20.47
C TRP A 657 2.86 -7.69 -19.77
N GLN A 658 1.85 -8.49 -19.48
CA GLN A 658 0.56 -7.98 -18.96
C GLN A 658 0.32 -8.34 -17.50
N THR A 659 0.89 -9.44 -17.01
CA THR A 659 0.65 -9.92 -15.65
C THR A 659 1.85 -9.73 -14.74
N ALA A 660 1.58 -9.64 -13.44
CA ALA A 660 2.61 -9.59 -12.40
C ALA A 660 3.56 -10.79 -12.48
N GLN A 661 3.05 -11.98 -12.79
CA GLN A 661 3.86 -13.21 -12.91
C GLN A 661 4.81 -13.18 -14.11
N GLN A 662 4.45 -12.45 -15.16
CA GLN A 662 5.37 -12.21 -16.27
C GLN A 662 6.41 -11.19 -15.84
N LYS A 663 6.00 -10.01 -15.36
CA LYS A 663 6.91 -8.88 -15.13
C LYS A 663 7.85 -9.05 -13.93
N LEU A 664 7.34 -9.60 -12.82
CA LEU A 664 8.00 -9.54 -11.52
C LEU A 664 8.66 -10.87 -11.17
N THR A 665 9.98 -10.83 -11.01
CA THR A 665 10.76 -11.96 -10.51
C THR A 665 10.40 -12.29 -9.06
N GLY A 666 9.95 -11.28 -8.30
CA GLY A 666 9.43 -11.38 -6.94
C GLY A 666 8.32 -12.38 -6.77
N MET A 667 7.50 -12.66 -7.80
CA MET A 667 6.37 -13.59 -7.72
C MET A 667 6.79 -15.05 -7.53
N GLN A 668 8.07 -15.37 -7.71
CA GLN A 668 8.60 -16.72 -7.54
C GLN A 668 8.80 -17.09 -6.07
N PHE A 669 8.78 -18.40 -5.79
CA PHE A 669 9.12 -18.99 -4.49
C PHE A 669 8.38 -18.30 -3.32
N HIS A 670 7.05 -18.32 -3.33
CA HIS A 670 6.20 -17.71 -2.29
C HIS A 670 6.52 -16.22 -2.03
N HIS A 671 6.73 -15.47 -3.10
CA HIS A 671 7.06 -14.04 -3.07
C HIS A 671 8.46 -13.67 -2.54
N PHE A 672 9.41 -14.64 -2.47
CA PHE A 672 10.80 -14.39 -2.08
C PHE A 672 11.76 -14.17 -3.26
N GLY A 673 11.27 -14.34 -4.49
CA GLY A 673 12.10 -14.39 -5.70
C GLY A 673 13.09 -13.24 -5.80
N ALA A 674 12.65 -11.98 -5.69
CA ALA A 674 13.47 -10.82 -5.95
C ALA A 674 14.67 -10.69 -4.99
N PHE A 675 14.60 -11.27 -3.78
CA PHE A 675 15.75 -11.25 -2.87
C PHE A 675 16.95 -12.07 -3.39
N TYR A 676 16.75 -12.97 -4.35
CA TYR A 676 17.79 -13.86 -4.85
C TYR A 676 18.92 -13.14 -5.61
N LYS A 677 18.61 -12.28 -6.60
CA LYS A 677 19.61 -11.57 -7.43
C LYS A 677 19.47 -10.06 -7.41
N ARG A 678 20.58 -9.33 -7.62
CA ARG A 678 20.55 -7.86 -7.71
C ARG A 678 19.77 -7.41 -8.95
N SER A 679 19.97 -8.07 -10.09
CA SER A 679 19.24 -7.76 -11.33
C SER A 679 17.72 -7.99 -11.19
N TRP A 680 17.30 -8.99 -10.43
CA TRP A 680 15.88 -9.27 -10.14
C TRP A 680 15.23 -8.15 -9.31
N ARG A 681 15.96 -7.62 -8.31
CA ARG A 681 15.50 -6.44 -7.54
C ARG A 681 15.42 -5.19 -8.41
N ALA A 682 16.41 -4.96 -9.27
CA ALA A 682 16.41 -3.83 -10.20
C ALA A 682 15.24 -3.92 -11.18
N ASN A 683 14.94 -5.12 -11.71
CA ASN A 683 13.77 -5.36 -12.56
C ASN A 683 12.46 -5.03 -11.84
N ASP A 684 12.24 -5.59 -10.65
CA ASP A 684 11.00 -5.39 -9.90
C ASP A 684 10.82 -3.91 -9.48
N TRP A 685 11.91 -3.22 -9.14
CA TRP A 685 11.93 -1.77 -8.87
C TRP A 685 11.51 -0.96 -10.11
N MET A 686 12.13 -1.24 -11.27
CA MET A 686 11.82 -0.58 -12.54
C MET A 686 10.34 -0.76 -12.90
N TRP A 687 9.82 -2.00 -12.84
CA TRP A 687 8.41 -2.26 -13.10
C TRP A 687 7.49 -1.54 -12.11
N GLY A 688 7.88 -1.44 -10.84
CA GLY A 688 7.18 -0.65 -9.83
C GLY A 688 7.00 0.80 -10.24
N ARG A 689 8.05 1.43 -10.77
CA ARG A 689 8.00 2.80 -11.29
C ARG A 689 7.16 2.90 -12.56
N LEU A 690 7.31 1.96 -13.51
CA LEU A 690 6.54 1.94 -14.76
C LEU A 690 5.03 1.80 -14.54
N ASP A 691 4.63 0.86 -13.68
CA ASP A 691 3.23 0.61 -13.35
C ASP A 691 2.68 1.76 -12.49
N GLY A 692 3.45 2.24 -11.52
CA GLY A 692 3.10 3.39 -10.67
C GLY A 692 2.80 4.64 -11.49
N ALA A 693 3.68 4.98 -12.44
CA ALA A 693 3.47 6.13 -13.32
C ALA A 693 2.19 6.00 -14.17
N GLY A 694 1.93 4.81 -14.71
CA GLY A 694 0.70 4.54 -15.47
C GLY A 694 -0.57 4.75 -14.67
N TRP A 695 -0.63 4.22 -13.45
CA TRP A 695 -1.79 4.36 -12.57
C TRP A 695 -1.97 5.79 -12.05
N LEU A 696 -0.89 6.52 -11.76
CA LEU A 696 -0.97 7.91 -11.35
C LEU A 696 -1.49 8.83 -12.47
N VAL A 697 -1.03 8.64 -13.70
CA VAL A 697 -1.55 9.38 -14.86
C VAL A 697 -3.04 9.06 -15.07
N HIS A 698 -3.43 7.80 -14.94
CA HIS A 698 -4.84 7.40 -15.00
C HIS A 698 -5.68 8.06 -13.91
N ALA A 699 -5.17 8.11 -12.66
CA ALA A 699 -5.86 8.76 -11.55
C ALA A 699 -5.98 10.27 -11.74
N LEU A 700 -4.98 10.93 -12.35
CA LEU A 700 -4.99 12.38 -12.60
C LEU A 700 -5.95 12.80 -13.72
N LEU A 701 -6.10 11.99 -14.77
CA LEU A 701 -6.99 12.27 -15.90
C LEU A 701 -8.47 12.01 -15.59
N ASP A 702 -9.04 12.80 -14.66
CA ASP A 702 -10.46 12.80 -14.36
C ASP A 702 -11.28 13.42 -15.52
N PRO A 703 -12.17 12.66 -16.18
CA PRO A 703 -13.06 13.17 -17.22
C PRO A 703 -13.82 14.44 -16.86
N ARG A 704 -14.27 14.59 -15.59
CA ARG A 704 -15.01 15.77 -15.14
C ARG A 704 -14.12 17.01 -15.12
N ARG A 705 -12.92 16.88 -14.54
CA ARG A 705 -11.94 17.96 -14.52
C ARG A 705 -11.46 18.34 -15.92
N VAL A 706 -11.24 17.36 -16.80
CA VAL A 706 -10.85 17.62 -18.20
C VAL A 706 -11.93 18.43 -18.92
N ARG A 707 -13.22 18.07 -18.77
CA ARG A 707 -14.33 18.86 -19.32
C ARG A 707 -14.34 20.28 -18.80
N TRP A 708 -14.20 20.44 -17.49
CA TRP A 708 -14.17 21.76 -16.85
C TRP A 708 -13.05 22.64 -17.45
N MET A 709 -11.86 22.09 -17.65
CA MET A 709 -10.73 22.81 -18.27
C MET A 709 -11.01 23.21 -19.72
N VAL A 710 -11.70 22.37 -20.48
CA VAL A 710 -12.07 22.64 -21.88
C VAL A 710 -13.19 23.68 -21.96
N ASP A 711 -14.20 23.62 -21.11
CA ASP A 711 -15.32 24.57 -21.12
C ASP A 711 -14.83 25.99 -20.75
N HIS A 712 -13.94 26.10 -19.76
CA HIS A 712 -13.36 27.39 -19.32
C HIS A 712 -12.26 27.91 -20.27
N ARG A 713 -11.99 27.20 -21.38
CA ARG A 713 -11.19 27.68 -22.52
C ARG A 713 -11.92 28.75 -23.33
N ALA A 714 -13.25 28.70 -23.37
CA ALA A 714 -14.08 29.44 -24.33
C ALA A 714 -14.39 30.90 -23.94
N ALA A 715 -13.89 31.39 -22.79
CA ALA A 715 -14.02 32.79 -22.37
C ALA A 715 -12.67 33.56 -22.51
N PRO A 716 -12.23 33.92 -23.72
CA PRO A 716 -11.01 34.70 -23.92
C PRO A 716 -11.15 36.21 -23.58
N SER A 717 -12.32 36.70 -23.13
CA SER A 717 -12.50 38.12 -22.78
C SER A 717 -12.06 38.51 -21.36
N ASP A 718 -11.99 37.57 -20.41
CA ASP A 718 -11.82 37.93 -19.00
C ASP A 718 -10.39 37.81 -18.46
N ARG A 719 -9.47 37.13 -19.18
CA ARG A 719 -8.06 37.06 -18.75
C ARG A 719 -7.34 38.41 -18.79
N ALA A 720 -7.78 39.34 -19.67
CA ALA A 720 -7.22 40.69 -19.73
C ALA A 720 -7.73 41.60 -18.58
N GLY A 721 -8.94 41.36 -18.08
CA GLY A 721 -9.47 42.04 -16.88
C GLY A 721 -8.84 41.51 -15.60
N ASP A 722 -8.55 40.21 -15.57
CA ASP A 722 -7.90 39.55 -14.45
C ASP A 722 -6.46 40.04 -14.26
N ASP A 723 -5.71 40.30 -15.33
CA ASP A 723 -4.37 40.91 -15.25
C ASP A 723 -4.38 42.35 -14.71
N ALA A 724 -5.46 43.10 -14.92
CA ALA A 724 -5.67 44.43 -14.35
C ALA A 724 -6.05 44.36 -12.85
N GLN A 725 -6.89 43.39 -12.45
CA GLN A 725 -7.21 43.12 -11.05
C GLN A 725 -5.98 42.59 -10.28
N ARG A 726 -5.14 41.76 -10.92
CA ARG A 726 -3.86 41.24 -10.41
C ARG A 726 -2.81 42.32 -10.21
N ALA A 727 -2.84 43.39 -11.01
CA ALA A 727 -2.00 44.57 -10.81
C ALA A 727 -2.45 45.41 -9.59
N ALA A 728 -3.75 45.47 -9.30
CA ALA A 728 -4.29 46.16 -8.12
C ALA A 728 -3.95 45.43 -6.81
N VAL A 729 -3.94 44.09 -6.80
CA VAL A 729 -3.57 43.27 -5.63
C VAL A 729 -2.06 43.32 -5.33
N ARG A 730 -1.20 43.55 -6.34
CA ARG A 730 0.25 43.79 -6.13
C ARG A 730 0.57 45.02 -5.27
N GLY A 731 -0.35 45.98 -5.15
CA GLY A 731 -0.18 47.18 -4.33
C GLY A 731 -0.53 47.01 -2.84
N GLY A 732 -1.05 45.85 -2.42
CA GLY A 732 -1.62 45.65 -1.08
C GLY A 732 -0.76 44.87 -0.08
N ALA A 733 0.47 44.49 -0.41
CA ALA A 733 1.37 43.86 0.55
C ALA A 733 2.07 44.93 1.40
N ALA A 734 1.66 45.03 2.68
CA ALA A 734 2.38 45.81 3.67
C ALA A 734 3.86 45.39 3.70
N PRO A 735 4.82 46.33 3.57
CA PRO A 735 6.24 45.98 3.66
C PRO A 735 6.57 45.56 5.10
N SER A 736 7.36 44.50 5.22
CA SER A 736 7.95 44.10 6.48
C SER A 736 8.81 45.22 7.05
N ASP A 737 8.59 45.57 8.31
CA ASP A 737 9.44 46.46 9.11
C ASP A 737 10.85 45.87 9.21
N ARG A 738 11.72 46.20 8.25
CA ARG A 738 13.20 46.13 8.33
C ARG A 738 13.86 46.56 7.01
N ALA A 739 13.48 47.72 6.47
CA ALA A 739 14.26 48.41 5.42
C ALA A 739 13.82 49.87 5.25
N GLY A 740 13.56 50.58 6.36
CA GLY A 740 13.14 51.97 6.35
C GLY A 740 14.05 52.80 7.22
N ASP A 741 15.25 53.15 6.71
CA ASP A 741 16.00 54.28 7.28
C ASP A 741 17.01 54.91 6.30
N ASP A 742 17.39 54.25 5.20
CA ASP A 742 18.43 54.78 4.30
C ASP A 742 17.93 55.42 3.00
N ALA A 743 16.63 55.33 2.67
CA ALA A 743 16.07 55.92 1.45
C ALA A 743 15.45 57.33 1.63
N GLN A 744 15.24 57.77 2.88
CA GLN A 744 14.54 59.03 3.18
C GLN A 744 15.46 60.28 3.14
N ARG A 745 16.77 60.13 2.93
CA ARG A 745 17.74 61.26 2.95
C ARG A 745 18.09 61.84 1.58
N ALA A 746 17.56 61.32 0.47
CA ALA A 746 17.93 61.78 -0.88
C ALA A 746 16.88 62.66 -1.58
N ALA A 747 15.66 62.82 -1.05
CA ALA A 747 14.55 63.45 -1.78
C ALA A 747 14.11 64.84 -1.26
N VAL A 748 15.01 65.65 -0.70
CA VAL A 748 14.73 67.05 -0.30
C VAL A 748 15.43 68.10 -1.18
N ARG A 749 15.82 67.76 -2.42
CA ARG A 749 16.36 68.77 -3.34
C ARG A 749 15.81 68.63 -4.76
N GLY A 750 15.02 69.63 -5.15
CA GLY A 750 14.86 70.07 -6.54
C GLY A 750 13.46 69.88 -7.08
N GLY A 751 12.66 70.94 -7.04
CA GLY A 751 11.38 71.01 -7.77
C GLY A 751 11.56 71.51 -9.21
N ALA A 752 10.57 71.21 -10.06
CA ALA A 752 10.04 72.06 -11.13
C ALA A 752 8.86 71.36 -11.84
N ALA A 753 7.89 72.14 -12.30
CA ALA A 753 6.58 71.76 -12.86
C ALA A 753 6.63 71.18 -14.31
N PRO A 754 5.55 70.55 -14.81
CA PRO A 754 5.48 69.98 -16.16
C PRO A 754 4.90 70.97 -17.20
N SER A 755 5.29 70.82 -18.46
CA SER A 755 4.74 71.54 -19.62
C SER A 755 3.95 70.61 -20.55
N ASP A 756 2.80 71.09 -21.00
CA ASP A 756 1.93 70.54 -22.05
C ASP A 756 2.66 70.25 -23.37
N ARG A 757 2.32 69.12 -24.00
CA ARG A 757 1.97 68.98 -25.44
C ARG A 757 1.87 67.50 -25.84
N ALA A 758 0.78 67.20 -26.55
CA ALA A 758 0.62 66.21 -27.63
C ALA A 758 -0.61 65.32 -27.46
N GLY A 759 -1.80 65.92 -27.60
CA GLY A 759 -2.95 65.24 -28.19
C GLY A 759 -3.23 65.94 -29.51
N ASP A 760 -3.06 65.25 -30.64
CA ASP A 760 -3.77 65.61 -31.89
C ASP A 760 -3.71 64.60 -33.06
N ASP A 761 -3.11 63.40 -32.94
CA ASP A 761 -2.95 62.50 -34.11
C ASP A 761 -3.77 61.19 -34.07
N ALA A 762 -4.88 61.13 -33.32
CA ALA A 762 -5.74 59.92 -33.29
C ALA A 762 -7.10 60.08 -34.01
N GLN A 763 -7.41 61.25 -34.60
CA GLN A 763 -8.74 61.56 -35.14
C GLN A 763 -8.79 61.78 -36.66
N ARG A 764 -7.89 61.15 -37.45
CA ARG A 764 -7.91 61.19 -38.91
C ARG A 764 -7.61 59.83 -39.56
N ALA A 765 -8.46 58.84 -39.32
CA ALA A 765 -8.46 57.62 -40.14
C ALA A 765 -9.84 56.91 -40.21
N ALA A 766 -10.93 57.59 -39.83
CA ALA A 766 -12.29 57.14 -40.13
C ALA A 766 -12.78 57.90 -41.37
N VAL A 767 -13.45 57.20 -42.29
CA VAL A 767 -13.98 57.64 -43.60
C VAL A 767 -13.05 57.38 -44.80
N ARG A 768 -13.00 56.12 -45.23
CA ARG A 768 -13.09 55.70 -46.65
C ARG A 768 -13.53 54.25 -46.71
N GLY A 769 -14.70 54.00 -47.29
CA GLY A 769 -15.36 52.71 -47.32
C GLY A 769 -14.86 51.75 -48.42
N GLY A 770 -15.34 50.51 -48.32
CA GLY A 770 -15.74 49.71 -49.47
C GLY A 770 -14.71 48.71 -50.01
N ALA A 771 -14.52 47.59 -49.32
CA ALA A 771 -14.26 46.29 -49.96
C ALA A 771 -14.68 45.17 -49.00
N ALA A 772 -15.59 44.31 -49.46
CA ALA A 772 -16.07 43.16 -48.70
C ALA A 772 -14.90 42.23 -48.33
N PRO A 773 -14.76 41.79 -47.06
CA PRO A 773 -13.91 40.67 -46.74
C PRO A 773 -14.68 39.38 -47.02
N SER A 774 -14.15 38.61 -47.97
CA SER A 774 -14.54 37.24 -48.24
C SER A 774 -14.50 36.39 -46.97
N ASP A 775 -15.49 35.50 -46.85
CA ASP A 775 -15.54 34.39 -45.91
C ASP A 775 -14.16 33.75 -45.69
N ARG A 776 -13.57 34.02 -44.53
CA ARG A 776 -12.70 33.06 -43.84
C ARG A 776 -13.40 32.73 -42.53
N ALA A 777 -14.26 31.72 -42.60
CA ALA A 777 -14.72 30.98 -41.44
C ALA A 777 -13.49 30.55 -40.61
N GLY A 778 -13.33 31.16 -39.44
CA GLY A 778 -12.31 30.78 -38.48
C GLY A 778 -12.64 29.40 -37.93
N ASN A 779 -11.71 28.46 -38.13
CA ASN A 779 -11.77 27.11 -37.61
C ASN A 779 -11.77 27.15 -36.07
N THR A 780 -12.92 26.92 -35.43
CA THR A 780 -12.98 26.65 -33.99
C THR A 780 -12.53 25.20 -33.77
N ASP A 781 -11.27 24.99 -33.41
CA ASP A 781 -10.75 23.65 -33.12
C ASP A 781 -11.54 22.99 -31.97
N SER A 782 -11.96 21.74 -32.18
CA SER A 782 -12.76 20.97 -31.21
C SER A 782 -12.07 20.90 -29.83
N GLY A 783 -12.85 20.82 -28.76
CA GLY A 783 -12.36 20.67 -27.39
C GLY A 783 -11.52 19.41 -27.22
N ALA A 784 -11.93 18.31 -27.86
CA ALA A 784 -11.18 17.06 -27.91
C ALA A 784 -9.80 17.24 -28.57
N GLN A 785 -9.75 17.89 -29.73
CA GLN A 785 -8.50 18.12 -30.46
C GLN A 785 -7.53 19.00 -29.67
N TRP A 786 -8.04 20.09 -29.08
CA TRP A 786 -7.21 20.98 -28.28
C TRP A 786 -6.61 20.28 -27.06
N PHE A 787 -7.41 19.48 -26.35
CA PHE A 787 -6.89 18.77 -25.18
C PHE A 787 -5.81 17.78 -25.59
N LEU A 788 -6.03 17.04 -26.69
CA LEU A 788 -5.03 16.16 -27.27
C LEU A 788 -3.72 16.90 -27.63
N ASP A 789 -3.82 18.07 -28.26
CA ASP A 789 -2.64 18.87 -28.63
C ASP A 789 -1.86 19.36 -27.40
N ARG A 790 -2.55 19.75 -26.32
CA ARG A 790 -1.90 20.08 -25.04
C ARG A 790 -1.17 18.90 -24.41
N LEU A 791 -1.74 17.71 -24.52
CA LEU A 791 -1.06 16.49 -24.07
C LEU A 791 0.20 16.19 -24.92
N LYS A 792 0.16 16.44 -26.23
CA LYS A 792 1.35 16.34 -27.10
C LYS A 792 2.42 17.36 -26.72
N GLU A 793 2.04 18.62 -26.48
CA GLU A 793 2.96 19.67 -26.04
C GLU A 793 3.63 19.37 -24.68
N LEU A 794 2.94 18.65 -23.79
CA LEU A 794 3.47 18.19 -22.51
C LEU A 794 4.61 17.17 -22.69
N GLY A 795 4.67 16.51 -23.84
CA GLY A 795 5.68 15.50 -24.17
C GLY A 795 5.11 14.09 -24.38
N ALA A 796 3.79 13.96 -24.61
CA ALA A 796 3.23 12.70 -25.05
C ALA A 796 3.84 12.28 -26.41
N PRO A 797 4.16 11.00 -26.61
CA PRO A 797 4.83 10.57 -27.83
C PRO A 797 3.89 10.59 -29.04
N ASP A 798 4.44 10.93 -30.21
CA ASP A 798 3.71 10.93 -31.47
C ASP A 798 3.16 9.54 -31.83
N PHE A 799 1.95 9.51 -32.40
CA PHE A 799 1.38 8.27 -32.89
C PHE A 799 2.19 7.73 -34.08
N PRO A 800 2.69 6.48 -34.02
CA PRO A 800 3.30 5.87 -35.19
C PRO A 800 2.22 5.66 -36.26
N LYS A 801 2.59 5.76 -37.55
CA LYS A 801 1.66 5.54 -38.69
C LYS A 801 0.87 4.22 -38.58
N SER A 802 1.46 3.23 -37.93
CA SER A 802 0.87 1.91 -37.77
C SER A 802 0.02 1.76 -36.52
N GLY A 803 -0.11 2.78 -35.67
CA GLY A 803 -0.68 2.70 -34.32
C GLY A 803 0.21 1.93 -33.33
N TYR A 804 -0.02 2.14 -32.03
CA TYR A 804 0.62 1.36 -30.97
C TYR A 804 -0.07 0.00 -30.83
N ARG A 805 0.70 -1.07 -30.69
CA ARG A 805 0.13 -2.41 -30.48
C ARG A 805 -0.54 -2.46 -29.10
N LEU A 806 -1.83 -2.77 -29.05
CA LEU A 806 -2.50 -3.02 -27.79
C LEU A 806 -2.14 -4.42 -27.25
N PRO A 807 -2.20 -4.61 -25.92
CA PRO A 807 -2.07 -5.92 -25.31
C PRO A 807 -3.18 -6.85 -25.83
N THR A 808 -2.83 -8.01 -26.39
CA THR A 808 -3.78 -8.90 -27.09
C THR A 808 -4.82 -9.55 -26.17
N VAL A 809 -6.09 -9.45 -26.51
CA VAL A 809 -7.19 -10.34 -26.07
C VAL A 809 -7.81 -10.96 -27.33
N GLY A 810 -7.36 -12.16 -27.73
CA GLY A 810 -7.83 -12.88 -28.92
C GLY A 810 -6.92 -12.83 -30.17
N GLU A 811 -7.37 -13.41 -31.29
CA GLU A 811 -6.58 -13.61 -32.54
C GLU A 811 -6.29 -12.32 -33.33
N GLN A 812 -6.94 -11.18 -33.02
CA GLN A 812 -6.69 -9.89 -33.68
C GLN A 812 -6.06 -8.88 -32.72
N SER A 813 -4.86 -8.41 -33.03
CA SER A 813 -4.21 -7.32 -32.28
C SER A 813 -4.77 -5.97 -32.72
N GLU A 814 -5.73 -5.45 -31.95
CA GLU A 814 -6.17 -4.05 -32.06
C GLU A 814 -4.96 -3.10 -31.84
N ARG A 815 -4.98 -1.94 -32.48
CA ARG A 815 -3.89 -0.95 -32.38
C ARG A 815 -4.45 0.39 -31.97
N LEU A 816 -3.85 0.99 -30.94
CA LEU A 816 -4.23 2.31 -30.46
C LEU A 816 -3.76 3.37 -31.46
N THR A 817 -4.72 4.07 -32.06
CA THR A 817 -4.51 5.19 -32.97
C THR A 817 -4.95 6.51 -32.35
N GLU A 818 -4.56 7.61 -32.98
CA GLU A 818 -5.00 8.95 -32.59
C GLU A 818 -6.53 9.09 -32.63
N ASP A 819 -7.17 8.55 -33.67
CA ASP A 819 -8.63 8.57 -33.83
C ASP A 819 -9.36 7.87 -32.66
N MET A 820 -8.78 6.80 -32.09
CA MET A 820 -9.38 6.11 -30.94
C MET A 820 -9.31 6.95 -29.65
N VAL A 821 -8.27 7.78 -29.51
CA VAL A 821 -8.12 8.72 -28.40
C VAL A 821 -9.07 9.90 -28.60
N LEU A 822 -9.15 10.46 -29.81
CA LEU A 822 -10.14 11.49 -30.14
C LEU A 822 -11.58 11.01 -29.94
N ALA A 823 -11.89 9.77 -30.30
CA ALA A 823 -13.20 9.18 -30.05
C ALA A 823 -13.50 9.05 -28.54
N GLU A 824 -12.52 8.69 -27.72
CA GLU A 824 -12.67 8.66 -26.25
C GLU A 824 -12.88 10.07 -25.68
N LEU A 825 -12.25 11.09 -26.27
CA LEU A 825 -12.35 12.50 -25.87
C LEU A 825 -13.55 13.24 -26.49
N SER A 826 -14.34 12.60 -27.35
CA SER A 826 -15.44 13.24 -28.08
C SER A 826 -16.53 13.85 -27.19
N PHE A 827 -16.66 13.40 -25.94
CA PHE A 827 -17.57 14.00 -24.95
C PHE A 827 -17.20 15.46 -24.58
N LEU A 828 -16.00 15.91 -24.92
CA LEU A 828 -15.55 17.30 -24.72
C LEU A 828 -16.11 18.25 -25.77
N ASP A 829 -16.59 17.72 -26.89
CA ASP A 829 -17.15 18.49 -27.99
C ASP A 829 -18.68 18.67 -27.87
N ASP A 830 -19.32 17.90 -26.99
CA ASP A 830 -20.77 17.94 -26.75
C ASP A 830 -21.07 18.11 -25.24
N ALA A 831 -21.52 19.30 -24.86
CA ALA A 831 -21.89 19.62 -23.48
C ALA A 831 -23.03 18.75 -22.92
N SER A 832 -23.84 18.14 -23.78
CA SER A 832 -24.92 17.22 -23.40
C SER A 832 -24.47 15.77 -23.24
N ALA A 833 -23.27 15.42 -23.72
CA ALA A 833 -22.73 14.07 -23.62
C ALA A 833 -22.44 13.67 -22.17
N ALA A 834 -22.82 12.44 -21.82
CA ALA A 834 -22.52 11.86 -20.53
C ALA A 834 -21.01 11.82 -20.29
N VAL A 835 -20.57 12.20 -19.08
CA VAL A 835 -19.16 12.11 -18.70
C VAL A 835 -18.79 10.63 -18.58
N PRO A 836 -17.79 10.12 -19.33
CA PRO A 836 -17.33 8.75 -19.12
C PRO A 836 -16.73 8.60 -17.71
N PRO A 837 -16.75 7.40 -17.11
CA PRO A 837 -16.20 7.19 -15.78
C PRO A 837 -14.65 7.25 -15.72
N SER A 838 -13.95 7.06 -16.85
CA SER A 838 -12.49 7.14 -16.95
C SER A 838 -12.02 7.32 -18.39
N LEU A 839 -10.74 7.68 -18.60
CA LEU A 839 -10.09 7.82 -19.93
C LEU A 839 -8.97 6.78 -20.13
N PRO A 840 -9.28 5.47 -20.22
CA PRO A 840 -8.27 4.42 -20.24
C PRO A 840 -7.33 4.48 -21.45
N ARG A 841 -7.79 4.88 -22.64
CA ARG A 841 -6.93 4.94 -23.84
C ARG A 841 -6.00 6.14 -23.80
N THR A 842 -6.54 7.31 -23.45
CA THR A 842 -5.79 8.57 -23.30
C THR A 842 -4.71 8.42 -22.23
N SER A 843 -5.08 7.88 -21.06
CA SER A 843 -4.12 7.64 -19.96
C SER A 843 -3.04 6.63 -20.33
N LEU A 844 -3.40 5.52 -20.98
CA LEU A 844 -2.44 4.52 -21.45
C LEU A 844 -1.43 5.08 -22.45
N TRP A 845 -1.88 5.94 -23.39
CA TRP A 845 -1.00 6.61 -24.34
C TRP A 845 -0.10 7.64 -23.66
N LEU A 846 -0.68 8.52 -22.84
CA LEU A 846 0.02 9.62 -22.17
C LEU A 846 1.07 9.13 -21.16
N ALA A 847 0.79 8.04 -20.44
CA ALA A 847 1.70 7.44 -19.46
C ALA A 847 3.09 7.09 -20.03
N GLN A 848 3.18 6.85 -21.34
CA GLN A 848 4.46 6.60 -22.00
C GLN A 848 5.47 7.74 -21.79
N ALA A 849 5.04 9.00 -21.66
CA ALA A 849 5.94 10.12 -21.45
C ALA A 849 6.77 9.95 -20.16
N TRP A 850 6.15 9.46 -19.07
CA TRP A 850 6.84 9.15 -17.82
C TRP A 850 7.59 7.83 -17.90
N GLN A 851 6.96 6.79 -18.46
CA GLN A 851 7.58 5.47 -18.57
C GLN A 851 8.88 5.52 -19.36
N GLN A 852 8.97 6.36 -20.40
CA GLN A 852 10.22 6.57 -21.13
C GLN A 852 11.31 7.20 -20.27
N ARG A 853 11.00 8.14 -19.36
CA ARG A 853 11.98 8.69 -18.39
C ARG A 853 12.42 7.66 -17.38
N VAL A 854 11.49 6.83 -16.90
CA VAL A 854 11.82 5.69 -16.04
C VAL A 854 12.76 4.72 -16.77
N LEU A 855 12.52 4.42 -18.05
CA LEU A 855 13.41 3.55 -18.83
C LEU A 855 14.76 4.19 -19.15
N ASP A 856 14.81 5.49 -19.42
CA ASP A 856 16.07 6.23 -19.59
C ASP A 856 16.96 6.12 -18.34
N GLU A 857 16.35 6.07 -17.15
CA GLU A 857 17.04 5.95 -15.87
C GLU A 857 17.36 4.48 -15.52
N GLU A 858 16.35 3.62 -15.50
CA GLU A 858 16.42 2.29 -14.87
C GLU A 858 16.88 1.19 -15.81
N LEU A 859 16.72 1.33 -17.13
CA LEU A 859 17.04 0.24 -18.06
C LEU A 859 18.56 0.06 -18.20
N ASP A 860 19.31 1.16 -18.24
CA ASP A 860 20.78 1.11 -18.23
C ASP A 860 21.31 0.57 -16.91
N ASP A 861 20.70 1.01 -15.82
CA ASP A 861 20.97 0.58 -14.47
C ASP A 861 20.71 -0.93 -14.28
N LEU A 862 19.58 -1.44 -14.80
CA LEU A 862 19.28 -2.87 -14.85
C LEU A 862 20.32 -3.62 -15.69
N ALA A 863 20.63 -3.13 -16.89
CA ALA A 863 21.65 -3.74 -17.75
C ALA A 863 23.04 -3.73 -17.11
N ALA A 864 23.39 -2.66 -16.40
CA ALA A 864 24.62 -2.55 -15.62
C ALA A 864 24.64 -3.63 -14.52
N THR A 865 23.57 -3.82 -13.74
CA THR A 865 23.54 -4.89 -12.72
C THR A 865 23.66 -6.31 -13.28
N VAL A 866 23.35 -6.51 -14.56
CA VAL A 866 23.49 -7.80 -15.28
C VAL A 866 24.93 -8.03 -15.77
N ILE A 867 25.67 -6.95 -16.08
CA ILE A 867 27.05 -7.01 -16.61
C ILE A 867 28.08 -6.87 -15.51
N ASP A 868 27.80 -6.01 -14.53
CA ASP A 868 28.73 -5.57 -13.52
C ASP A 868 29.02 -6.73 -12.56
N THR A 869 30.24 -7.19 -12.68
CA THR A 869 30.88 -8.13 -11.77
C THR A 869 32.20 -7.47 -11.44
N GLU A 870 32.18 -6.41 -10.63
CA GLU A 870 33.40 -5.71 -10.21
C GLU A 870 34.47 -6.74 -9.79
N PRO A 871 35.75 -6.54 -10.18
CA PRO A 871 36.82 -7.47 -9.89
C PRO A 871 37.10 -7.53 -8.38
N GLY A 872 36.41 -8.43 -7.68
CA GLY A 872 36.56 -8.61 -6.22
C GLY A 872 35.26 -8.94 -5.50
N GLU A 873 34.10 -8.55 -6.04
CA GLU A 873 32.80 -8.76 -5.41
C GLU A 873 32.05 -10.02 -5.91
N ARG A 874 31.02 -10.41 -5.14
CA ARG A 874 30.29 -11.68 -5.26
C ARG A 874 29.75 -11.84 -6.69
N PRO A 875 29.89 -13.01 -7.35
CA PRO A 875 29.39 -13.18 -8.71
C PRO A 875 27.85 -13.20 -8.70
N ASP A 876 27.21 -12.09 -9.04
CA ASP A 876 25.83 -12.14 -9.53
C ASP A 876 25.87 -12.81 -10.89
N TRP A 877 25.33 -14.02 -10.98
CA TRP A 877 25.37 -14.80 -12.20
C TRP A 877 24.11 -14.50 -13.00
N SER A 878 24.25 -13.80 -14.11
CA SER A 878 23.17 -13.69 -15.10
C SER A 878 23.40 -14.69 -16.25
N PRO A 879 22.35 -15.26 -16.86
CA PRO A 879 22.46 -16.07 -18.07
C PRO A 879 23.15 -15.32 -19.23
N ALA A 880 23.69 -16.07 -20.19
CA ALA A 880 24.33 -15.47 -21.38
C ALA A 880 23.35 -14.65 -22.23
N THR A 881 22.07 -15.04 -22.26
CA THR A 881 20.99 -14.29 -22.90
C THR A 881 20.84 -12.91 -22.27
N SER A 882 20.73 -12.84 -20.94
CA SER A 882 20.62 -11.59 -20.17
C SER A 882 21.84 -10.70 -20.34
N ARG A 883 23.06 -11.24 -20.29
CA ARG A 883 24.28 -10.46 -20.57
C ARG A 883 24.34 -9.92 -22.00
N THR A 884 23.85 -10.69 -22.97
CA THR A 884 23.83 -10.24 -24.37
C THR A 884 22.81 -9.12 -24.57
N TRP A 885 21.62 -9.27 -23.96
CA TRP A 885 20.60 -8.23 -23.93
C TRP A 885 21.11 -6.96 -23.24
N ALA A 886 21.73 -7.08 -22.06
CA ALA A 886 22.27 -5.94 -21.33
C ALA A 886 23.33 -5.17 -22.13
N LYS A 887 24.20 -5.87 -22.87
CA LYS A 887 25.18 -5.21 -23.76
C LYS A 887 24.50 -4.45 -24.90
N LYS A 888 23.37 -4.94 -25.42
CA LYS A 888 22.58 -4.23 -26.42
C LYS A 888 21.94 -2.98 -25.83
N VAL A 889 21.39 -3.07 -24.61
CA VAL A 889 20.80 -1.94 -23.89
C VAL A 889 21.83 -0.82 -23.70
N LEU A 890 22.99 -1.14 -23.11
CA LEU A 890 24.06 -0.16 -22.87
C LEU A 890 24.66 0.43 -24.16
N ALA A 891 24.55 -0.28 -25.29
CA ALA A 891 24.98 0.22 -26.59
C ALA A 891 23.90 1.06 -27.30
N ALA A 892 22.65 1.02 -26.84
CA ALA A 892 21.53 1.74 -27.44
C ALA A 892 21.41 3.15 -26.83
N HIS A 893 21.18 4.13 -27.69
CA HIS A 893 20.86 5.49 -27.26
C HIS A 893 19.40 5.59 -26.83
N SER A 894 19.07 6.50 -25.91
CA SER A 894 17.70 6.81 -25.51
C SER A 894 16.79 7.03 -26.72
N GLY A 895 15.60 6.42 -26.69
CA GLY A 895 14.60 6.50 -27.76
C GLY A 895 13.89 5.17 -28.06
N PRO A 896 12.99 5.15 -29.06
CA PRO A 896 12.10 4.01 -29.32
C PRO A 896 12.81 2.67 -29.52
N ALA A 897 13.99 2.66 -30.14
CA ALA A 897 14.78 1.46 -30.35
C ALA A 897 15.29 0.85 -29.03
N LYS A 898 15.64 1.68 -28.05
CA LYS A 898 16.05 1.23 -26.71
C LYS A 898 14.85 0.77 -25.90
N TYR A 899 13.74 1.50 -25.95
CA TYR A 899 12.52 1.12 -25.22
C TYR A 899 11.93 -0.21 -25.70
N ALA A 900 12.05 -0.51 -26.99
CA ALA A 900 11.65 -1.81 -27.54
C ALA A 900 12.38 -3.00 -26.89
N LEU A 901 13.59 -2.79 -26.34
CA LEU A 901 14.35 -3.83 -25.64
C LEU A 901 13.71 -4.24 -24.30
N LEU A 902 12.82 -3.42 -23.72
CA LEU A 902 12.05 -3.80 -22.53
C LEU A 902 11.17 -5.02 -22.81
N ASN A 903 10.52 -5.07 -23.98
CA ASN A 903 9.68 -6.20 -24.34
C ASN A 903 10.51 -7.49 -24.59
N GLU A 904 11.80 -7.34 -24.90
CA GLU A 904 12.77 -8.43 -25.04
C GLU A 904 13.49 -8.77 -23.73
N ASP A 905 13.15 -8.12 -22.61
CA ASP A 905 13.87 -8.26 -21.34
C ASP A 905 13.85 -9.72 -20.83
N PRO A 906 15.00 -10.42 -20.86
CA PRO A 906 15.07 -11.79 -20.39
C PRO A 906 15.09 -11.90 -18.87
N VAL A 907 15.37 -10.82 -18.11
CA VAL A 907 15.50 -10.84 -16.65
C VAL A 907 14.16 -11.17 -16.01
N ALA A 908 13.06 -10.56 -16.46
CA ALA A 908 11.72 -10.86 -15.98
C ALA A 908 11.30 -12.34 -16.24
N ALA A 909 11.86 -12.99 -17.27
CA ALA A 909 11.63 -14.41 -17.57
C ALA A 909 12.61 -15.37 -16.85
N GLU A 910 13.62 -14.86 -16.14
CA GLU A 910 14.54 -15.71 -15.38
C GLU A 910 13.82 -16.41 -14.23
N THR A 911 14.19 -17.65 -13.98
CA THR A 911 13.67 -18.43 -12.85
C THR A 911 14.78 -19.10 -12.06
N PHE A 912 14.46 -19.58 -10.86
CA PHE A 912 15.38 -20.45 -10.11
C PHE A 912 15.82 -21.67 -10.93
N ALA A 913 14.98 -22.16 -11.84
CA ALA A 913 15.30 -23.27 -12.72
C ALA A 913 16.33 -22.92 -13.81
N SER A 914 16.26 -21.71 -14.38
CA SER A 914 17.30 -21.23 -15.30
C SER A 914 18.64 -21.00 -14.59
N ASP A 915 18.60 -20.76 -13.28
CA ASP A 915 19.77 -20.45 -12.46
C ASP A 915 20.39 -21.65 -11.72
N ARG A 916 19.79 -22.84 -11.83
CA ARG A 916 20.15 -24.02 -11.04
C ARG A 916 21.65 -24.39 -11.06
N ASN A 917 22.36 -24.05 -12.13
CA ASN A 917 23.77 -24.39 -12.33
C ASN A 917 24.72 -23.25 -11.94
N SER A 918 24.21 -22.13 -11.41
CA SER A 918 25.02 -20.95 -11.16
C SER A 918 25.88 -21.07 -9.88
N PRO A 919 27.02 -20.34 -9.81
CA PRO A 919 27.79 -20.22 -8.57
C PRO A 919 26.98 -19.59 -7.43
N LEU A 920 26.13 -18.61 -7.75
CA LEU A 920 25.23 -17.96 -6.81
C LEU A 920 24.23 -18.95 -6.20
N MET A 921 23.64 -19.84 -7.02
CA MET A 921 22.73 -20.87 -6.56
C MET A 921 23.42 -21.84 -5.59
N ALA A 922 24.63 -22.32 -5.91
CA ALA A 922 25.35 -23.21 -5.01
C ALA A 922 25.74 -22.53 -3.70
N HIS A 923 26.16 -21.26 -3.75
CA HIS A 923 26.45 -20.49 -2.54
C HIS A 923 25.19 -20.29 -1.69
N THR A 924 24.07 -19.91 -2.31
CA THR A 924 22.78 -19.70 -1.63
C THR A 924 22.23 -20.99 -1.03
N LEU A 925 22.24 -22.11 -1.77
CA LEU A 925 21.77 -23.41 -1.29
C LEU A 925 22.64 -23.95 -0.16
N SER A 926 23.98 -23.86 -0.29
CA SER A 926 24.88 -24.31 0.78
C SER A 926 24.75 -23.47 2.04
N LYS A 927 24.60 -22.14 1.91
CA LYS A 927 24.30 -21.26 3.04
C LYS A 927 22.96 -21.59 3.67
N ALA A 928 21.89 -21.68 2.88
CA ALA A 928 20.54 -22.00 3.36
C ALA A 928 20.52 -23.37 4.06
N ALA A 929 21.13 -24.40 3.49
CA ALA A 929 21.25 -25.72 4.11
C ALA A 929 21.98 -25.66 5.46
N ALA A 930 23.05 -24.89 5.54
CA ALA A 930 23.80 -24.70 6.79
C ALA A 930 22.98 -23.92 7.84
N THR A 931 22.28 -22.86 7.43
CA THR A 931 21.41 -22.06 8.31
C THR A 931 20.22 -22.88 8.82
N THR A 932 19.52 -23.60 7.95
CA THR A 932 18.38 -24.46 8.31
C THR A 932 18.81 -25.60 9.22
N SER A 933 19.97 -26.21 8.99
CA SER A 933 20.52 -27.24 9.89
C SER A 933 20.85 -26.65 11.27
N GLY A 934 21.32 -25.39 11.32
CA GLY A 934 21.48 -24.63 12.56
C GLY A 934 20.16 -24.35 13.28
N ALA A 935 19.12 -23.97 12.53
CA ALA A 935 17.76 -23.72 13.03
C ALA A 935 17.12 -24.96 13.63
N ALA A 936 17.16 -26.09 12.93
CA ALA A 936 16.66 -27.37 13.44
C ALA A 936 17.33 -27.74 14.77
N GLY A 937 18.65 -27.53 14.89
CA GLY A 937 19.40 -27.80 16.13
C GLY A 937 19.06 -26.86 17.31
N SER A 938 18.37 -25.73 17.07
CA SER A 938 17.99 -24.76 18.11
C SER A 938 16.64 -25.06 18.78
N ILE A 939 15.91 -26.07 18.30
CA ILE A 939 14.62 -26.50 18.85
C ILE A 939 14.84 -27.15 20.22
N ARG A 940 14.34 -26.51 21.29
CA ARG A 940 14.57 -26.93 22.68
C ARG A 940 13.96 -28.29 23.05
N GLN A 941 12.92 -28.74 22.34
CA GLN A 941 12.14 -29.95 22.66
C GLN A 941 12.46 -31.17 21.76
N LEU A 942 13.64 -31.25 21.16
CA LEU A 942 13.98 -32.42 20.33
C LEU A 942 14.23 -33.68 21.18
N PRO A 943 13.68 -34.85 20.78
CA PRO A 943 14.01 -36.13 21.40
C PRO A 943 15.53 -36.37 21.40
N GLY A 944 16.07 -36.94 22.48
CA GLY A 944 17.51 -37.17 22.64
C GLY A 944 18.16 -37.96 21.50
N VAL A 945 17.37 -38.82 20.82
CA VAL A 945 17.79 -39.67 19.69
C VAL A 945 18.09 -38.86 18.42
N VAL A 946 17.47 -37.68 18.24
CA VAL A 946 17.59 -36.86 17.01
C VAL A 946 18.70 -35.82 17.13
N LYS A 947 19.18 -35.51 18.34
CA LYS A 947 20.19 -34.48 18.59
C LYS A 947 21.57 -34.79 17.95
N PRO A 948 22.15 -36.00 18.11
CA PRO A 948 23.45 -36.32 17.49
C PRO A 948 23.47 -36.25 15.95
N PRO A 949 22.51 -36.85 15.21
CA PRO A 949 22.52 -36.77 13.74
C PRO A 949 22.32 -35.33 13.22
N LEU A 950 21.52 -34.50 13.90
CA LEU A 950 21.38 -33.08 13.55
C LEU A 950 22.67 -32.29 13.78
N ALA A 951 23.43 -32.60 14.84
CA ALA A 951 24.73 -31.97 15.09
C ALA A 951 25.76 -32.32 14.01
N THR A 952 25.78 -33.58 13.56
CA THR A 952 26.62 -34.03 12.43
C THR A 952 26.21 -33.32 11.14
N LEU A 953 24.91 -33.28 10.84
CA LEU A 953 24.37 -32.60 9.66
C LEU A 953 24.75 -31.10 9.66
N LYS A 954 24.60 -30.41 10.79
CA LYS A 954 25.02 -29.02 10.96
C LYS A 954 26.49 -28.84 10.66
N THR A 955 27.35 -29.73 11.18
CA THR A 955 28.81 -29.65 10.99
C THR A 955 29.19 -29.87 9.53
N VAL A 956 28.58 -30.85 8.86
CA VAL A 956 28.79 -31.14 7.44
C VAL A 956 28.33 -29.96 6.58
N ALA A 957 27.13 -29.44 6.82
CA ALA A 957 26.59 -28.31 6.06
C ALA A 957 27.42 -27.03 6.24
N LEU A 958 27.89 -26.73 7.45
CA LEU A 958 28.82 -25.61 7.72
C LEU A 958 30.17 -25.79 7.04
N GLY A 959 30.72 -27.00 7.09
CA GLY A 959 31.98 -27.32 6.42
C GLY A 959 31.87 -27.16 4.90
N ALA A 960 30.79 -27.68 4.32
CA ALA A 960 30.50 -27.51 2.91
C ALA A 960 30.32 -26.03 2.51
N TYR A 961 29.54 -25.26 3.27
CA TYR A 961 29.37 -23.83 3.03
C TYR A 961 30.70 -23.06 3.07
N ARG A 962 31.61 -23.39 4.01
CA ARG A 962 32.96 -22.81 4.05
C ARG A 962 33.77 -23.10 2.79
N VAL A 963 33.71 -24.34 2.30
CA VAL A 963 34.42 -24.69 1.06
C VAL A 963 33.80 -24.00 -0.15
N VAL A 964 32.46 -23.98 -0.26
CA VAL A 964 31.75 -23.29 -1.35
C VAL A 964 32.03 -21.78 -1.35
N SER A 965 32.08 -21.15 -0.18
CA SER A 965 32.44 -19.72 -0.07
C SER A 965 33.90 -19.46 -0.46
N LEU A 966 34.84 -20.31 -0.08
CA LEU A 966 36.25 -20.23 -0.51
C LEU A 966 36.41 -20.44 -2.02
N THR A 967 35.65 -21.36 -2.63
CA THR A 967 35.67 -21.62 -4.08
C THR A 967 34.78 -20.66 -4.87
N ARG A 968 34.14 -19.68 -4.20
CA ARG A 968 33.14 -18.77 -4.78
C ARG A 968 32.00 -19.48 -5.53
N GLY A 969 31.69 -20.72 -5.14
CA GLY A 969 30.66 -21.54 -5.78
C GLY A 969 31.01 -22.06 -7.18
N VAL A 970 32.25 -21.91 -7.65
CA VAL A 970 32.67 -22.36 -8.98
C VAL A 970 32.78 -23.89 -9.02
N ALA A 971 31.94 -24.52 -9.85
CA ALA A 971 31.77 -25.97 -9.90
C ALA A 971 33.08 -26.77 -10.00
N ARG A 972 34.03 -26.33 -10.83
CA ARG A 972 35.33 -27.00 -11.00
C ARG A 972 36.15 -27.05 -9.71
N TRP A 973 36.24 -25.92 -9.00
CA TRP A 973 37.01 -25.82 -7.76
C TRP A 973 36.30 -26.49 -6.59
N THR A 974 34.97 -26.39 -6.55
CA THR A 974 34.13 -27.12 -5.58
C THR A 974 34.27 -28.64 -5.75
N LEU A 975 34.30 -29.13 -6.99
CA LEU A 975 34.48 -30.56 -7.29
C LEU A 975 35.88 -31.07 -6.90
N LEU A 976 36.93 -30.31 -7.23
CA LEU A 976 38.32 -30.66 -6.87
C LEU A 976 38.50 -30.71 -5.35
N SER A 977 38.04 -29.67 -4.65
CA SER A 977 38.12 -29.60 -3.19
C SER A 977 37.27 -30.69 -2.52
N GLY A 978 36.06 -30.93 -3.04
CA GLY A 978 35.17 -31.99 -2.56
C GLY A 978 35.76 -33.38 -2.71
N THR A 979 36.33 -33.69 -3.88
CA THR A 979 36.99 -34.98 -4.14
C THR A 979 38.20 -35.18 -3.25
N ALA A 980 39.04 -34.16 -3.08
CA ALA A 980 40.20 -34.22 -2.19
C ALA A 980 39.79 -34.46 -0.73
N LEU A 981 38.79 -33.73 -0.23
CA LEU A 981 38.25 -33.92 1.12
C LEU A 981 37.61 -35.30 1.31
N LEU A 982 36.93 -35.83 0.29
CA LEU A 982 36.33 -37.16 0.33
C LEU A 982 37.40 -38.25 0.45
N VAL A 983 38.43 -38.21 -0.40
CA VAL A 983 39.51 -39.21 -0.40
C VAL A 983 40.31 -39.15 0.90
N LEU A 984 40.74 -37.96 1.32
CA LEU A 984 41.51 -37.79 2.56
C LEU A 984 40.66 -38.14 3.79
N GLY A 985 39.38 -37.79 3.80
CA GLY A 985 38.46 -38.10 4.90
C GLY A 985 38.22 -39.59 5.05
N VAL A 986 37.98 -40.31 3.95
CA VAL A 986 37.84 -41.77 3.96
C VAL A 986 39.13 -42.44 4.42
N ALA A 987 40.29 -42.00 3.93
CA ALA A 987 41.58 -42.54 4.36
C ALA A 987 41.82 -42.35 5.88
N ALA A 988 41.51 -41.16 6.42
CA ALA A 988 41.65 -40.89 7.85
C ALA A 988 40.64 -41.67 8.72
N ALA A 989 39.41 -41.87 8.22
CA ALA A 989 38.38 -42.67 8.88
C ALA A 989 38.78 -44.16 8.96
N VAL A 990 39.49 -44.67 7.96
CA VAL A 990 39.98 -46.06 7.93
C VAL A 990 41.25 -46.24 8.76
N ALA A 991 42.10 -45.22 8.86
CA ALA A 991 43.41 -45.31 9.50
C ALA A 991 43.40 -45.21 11.04
N SER A 992 42.30 -44.79 11.66
CA SER A 992 42.25 -44.58 13.12
C SER A 992 40.87 -44.87 13.72
N ALA A 993 40.84 -45.57 14.86
CA ALA A 993 39.61 -45.91 15.59
C ALA A 993 39.21 -44.85 16.64
N ASP A 994 40.04 -43.81 16.84
CA ASP A 994 39.86 -42.79 17.87
C ASP A 994 39.28 -41.47 17.31
N THR A 995 39.44 -40.34 18.02
CA THR A 995 38.93 -39.00 17.63
C THR A 995 39.31 -38.57 16.20
N PHE A 996 40.42 -39.07 15.67
CA PHE A 996 40.87 -38.81 14.29
C PHE A 996 39.96 -39.48 13.23
N GLY A 997 39.36 -40.64 13.53
CA GLY A 997 38.46 -41.35 12.62
C GLY A 997 37.11 -40.64 12.49
N ALA A 998 36.59 -40.09 13.59
CA ALA A 998 35.39 -39.25 13.59
C ALA A 998 35.58 -37.95 12.78
N LEU A 999 36.75 -37.31 12.89
CA LEU A 999 37.12 -36.17 12.04
C LEU A 999 37.22 -36.56 10.56
N GLY A 1000 37.77 -37.74 10.26
CA GLY A 1000 37.81 -38.31 8.91
C GLY A 1000 36.41 -38.50 8.29
N LEU A 1001 35.45 -39.02 9.07
CA LEU A 1001 34.05 -39.16 8.65
C LEU A 1001 33.39 -37.82 8.32
N VAL A 1002 33.60 -36.80 9.16
CA VAL A 1002 33.05 -35.46 8.92
C VAL A 1002 33.67 -34.86 7.65
N ALA A 1003 34.99 -34.99 7.45
CA ALA A 1003 35.67 -34.55 6.24
C ALA A 1003 35.16 -35.28 4.98
N ALA A 1004 34.94 -36.59 5.08
CA ALA A 1004 34.35 -37.39 4.01
C ALA A 1004 32.90 -36.96 3.70
N GLY A 1005 32.09 -36.69 4.72
CA GLY A 1005 30.73 -36.17 4.56
C GLY A 1005 30.69 -34.80 3.88
N ILE A 1006 31.59 -33.89 4.25
CA ILE A 1006 31.76 -32.59 3.59
C ILE A 1006 32.18 -32.80 2.12
N GLY A 1007 33.18 -33.66 1.88
CA GLY A 1007 33.66 -33.97 0.53
C GLY A 1007 32.56 -34.54 -0.36
N GLY A 1008 31.79 -35.52 0.13
CA GLY A 1008 30.67 -36.14 -0.57
C GLY A 1008 29.56 -35.14 -0.90
N TYR A 1009 29.19 -34.27 0.06
CA TYR A 1009 28.22 -33.19 -0.19
C TYR A 1009 28.69 -32.26 -1.31
N LEU A 1010 29.96 -31.85 -1.29
CA LEU A 1010 30.53 -30.94 -2.30
C LEU A 1010 30.60 -31.58 -3.69
N VAL A 1011 30.93 -32.87 -3.76
CA VAL A 1011 30.92 -33.63 -5.03
C VAL A 1011 29.50 -33.71 -5.58
N VAL A 1012 28.50 -34.00 -4.74
CA VAL A 1012 27.08 -33.99 -5.14
C VAL A 1012 26.65 -32.63 -5.65
N LEU A 1013 26.95 -31.56 -4.90
CA LEU A 1013 26.61 -30.18 -5.27
C LEU A 1013 27.28 -29.76 -6.59
N ALA A 1014 28.58 -30.02 -6.75
CA ALA A 1014 29.32 -29.66 -7.95
C ALA A 1014 28.90 -30.50 -9.17
N THR A 1015 28.63 -31.79 -9.00
CA THR A 1015 28.14 -32.66 -10.08
C THR A 1015 26.75 -32.24 -10.53
N TRP A 1016 25.90 -31.82 -9.59
CA TRP A 1016 24.60 -31.23 -9.89
C TRP A 1016 24.71 -29.97 -10.75
N GLN A 1017 25.64 -29.06 -10.42
CA GLN A 1017 25.91 -27.85 -11.23
C GLN A 1017 26.35 -28.17 -12.66
N PHE A 1018 27.05 -29.29 -12.90
CA PHE A 1018 27.43 -29.71 -14.25
C PHE A 1018 26.28 -30.37 -15.02
N SER A 1019 25.60 -31.35 -14.40
CA SER A 1019 24.47 -32.04 -15.03
C SER A 1019 23.69 -32.89 -14.05
N GLY A 1020 22.36 -32.74 -14.07
CA GLY A 1020 21.45 -33.63 -13.33
C GLY A 1020 21.51 -35.10 -13.79
N ARG A 1021 21.99 -35.39 -15.01
CA ARG A 1021 22.22 -36.78 -15.48
C ARG A 1021 23.48 -37.38 -14.88
N LEU A 1022 24.55 -36.57 -14.76
CA LEU A 1022 25.79 -36.99 -14.10
C LEU A 1022 25.55 -37.21 -12.61
N LEU A 1023 24.78 -36.34 -11.96
CA LEU A 1023 24.40 -36.53 -10.56
C LEU A 1023 23.62 -37.83 -10.38
N PHE A 1024 22.65 -38.11 -11.25
CA PHE A 1024 21.88 -39.34 -11.18
C PHE A 1024 22.76 -40.58 -11.40
N ALA A 1025 23.67 -40.53 -12.37
CA ALA A 1025 24.64 -41.60 -12.60
C ALA A 1025 25.55 -41.80 -11.37
N LEU A 1026 26.04 -40.72 -10.76
CA LEU A 1026 26.85 -40.75 -9.54
C LEU A 1026 26.07 -41.35 -8.36
N LEU A 1027 24.85 -40.88 -8.10
CA LEU A 1027 24.01 -41.39 -7.01
C LEU A 1027 23.62 -42.86 -7.23
N SER A 1028 23.28 -43.24 -8.47
CA SER A 1028 22.92 -44.63 -8.81
C SER A 1028 24.13 -45.56 -8.69
N THR A 1029 25.31 -45.16 -9.18
CA THR A 1029 26.54 -45.95 -9.03
C THR A 1029 26.99 -46.04 -7.58
N THR A 1030 26.84 -44.96 -6.79
CA THR A 1030 27.12 -44.96 -5.34
C THR A 1030 26.15 -45.87 -4.59
N LEU A 1031 24.86 -45.85 -4.93
CA LEU A 1031 23.85 -46.73 -4.34
C LEU A 1031 24.12 -48.20 -4.69
N VAL A 1032 24.36 -48.51 -5.96
CA VAL A 1032 24.72 -49.87 -6.41
C VAL A 1032 26.00 -50.34 -5.71
N GLY A 1033 27.01 -49.48 -5.61
CA GLY A 1033 28.24 -49.75 -4.86
C GLY A 1033 27.98 -50.00 -3.38
N ALA A 1034 27.10 -49.22 -2.74
CA ALA A 1034 26.73 -49.40 -1.33
C ALA A 1034 25.96 -50.72 -1.11
N VAL A 1035 25.03 -51.06 -1.99
CA VAL A 1035 24.29 -52.34 -1.96
C VAL A 1035 25.24 -53.52 -2.18
N LEU A 1036 26.13 -53.46 -3.17
CA LEU A 1036 27.14 -54.50 -3.43
C LEU A 1036 28.12 -54.64 -2.24
N SER A 1037 28.52 -53.53 -1.64
CA SER A 1037 29.38 -53.49 -0.45
C SER A 1037 28.69 -54.13 0.76
N LEU A 1038 27.41 -53.82 0.99
CA LEU A 1038 26.58 -54.44 2.05
C LEU A 1038 26.26 -55.93 1.80
N ALA A 1039 26.16 -56.33 0.53
CA ALA A 1039 25.99 -57.73 0.13
C ALA A 1039 27.28 -58.54 0.29
N THR A 1040 28.44 -57.88 0.37
CA THR A 1040 29.74 -58.53 0.55
C THR A 1040 29.94 -58.96 2.02
N PRO A 1041 30.01 -60.27 2.34
CA PRO A 1041 29.97 -60.75 3.73
C PRO A 1041 31.11 -60.24 4.62
N VAL A 1042 32.30 -60.04 4.03
CA VAL A 1042 33.49 -59.55 4.73
C VAL A 1042 33.32 -58.09 5.14
N VAL A 1043 32.80 -57.26 4.24
CA VAL A 1043 32.58 -55.82 4.46
C VAL A 1043 31.43 -55.59 5.44
N ARG A 1044 30.34 -56.37 5.32
CA ARG A 1044 29.21 -56.36 6.25
C ARG A 1044 29.62 -56.69 7.69
N ARG A 1045 30.43 -57.73 7.88
CA ARG A 1045 30.97 -58.09 9.22
C ARG A 1045 31.90 -57.03 9.77
N TRP A 1046 32.71 -56.40 8.93
CA TRP A 1046 33.63 -55.34 9.36
C TRP A 1046 32.89 -54.04 9.76
N LEU A 1047 31.89 -53.60 8.99
CA LEU A 1047 31.12 -52.38 9.28
C LEU A 1047 30.12 -52.56 10.44
N PHE A 1048 29.35 -53.65 10.49
CA PHE A 1048 28.23 -53.79 11.43
C PHE A 1048 28.48 -54.82 12.53
N GLY A 1049 29.41 -55.76 12.32
CA GLY A 1049 29.79 -56.75 13.32
C GLY A 1049 28.85 -57.95 13.39
N ASP A 1050 29.00 -58.70 14.47
CA ASP A 1050 28.12 -59.77 14.89
C ASP A 1050 27.78 -59.64 16.39
N VAL A 1051 26.98 -60.57 16.92
CA VAL A 1051 26.50 -60.55 18.33
C VAL A 1051 27.66 -60.57 19.34
N LYS A 1052 28.88 -60.96 18.94
CA LYS A 1052 30.05 -61.05 19.82
C LYS A 1052 31.06 -59.93 19.59
N HIS A 1053 31.07 -59.30 18.41
CA HIS A 1053 32.01 -58.24 18.04
C HIS A 1053 31.24 -57.10 17.36
N PRO A 1054 30.98 -55.95 18.03
CA PRO A 1054 30.36 -54.82 17.37
C PRO A 1054 31.29 -54.33 16.26
N GLY A 1055 30.80 -54.29 15.03
CA GLY A 1055 31.56 -53.76 13.90
C GLY A 1055 31.74 -52.27 14.07
N TRP A 1056 32.55 -51.67 13.19
CA TRP A 1056 32.96 -50.29 13.33
C TRP A 1056 31.80 -49.28 13.52
N VAL A 1057 30.68 -49.45 12.79
CA VAL A 1057 29.45 -48.65 12.92
C VAL A 1057 28.69 -48.99 14.20
N GLY A 1058 28.61 -50.27 14.58
CA GLY A 1058 27.97 -50.70 15.83
C GLY A 1058 28.67 -50.18 17.08
N ALA A 1059 29.98 -49.95 17.02
CA ALA A 1059 30.79 -49.38 18.09
C ALA A 1059 30.65 -47.85 18.21
N HIS A 1060 30.33 -47.13 17.13
CA HIS A 1060 30.31 -45.66 17.09
C HIS A 1060 28.92 -45.03 16.88
N VAL A 1061 27.93 -45.79 16.41
CA VAL A 1061 26.56 -45.35 16.13
C VAL A 1061 25.57 -46.42 16.62
N TYR A 1062 25.32 -46.43 17.93
CA TYR A 1062 24.65 -47.53 18.64
C TYR A 1062 23.28 -47.94 18.08
N TRP A 1063 22.49 -47.01 17.52
CA TRP A 1063 21.15 -47.29 16.98
C TRP A 1063 21.15 -48.02 15.63
N LEU A 1064 22.21 -47.86 14.82
CA LEU A 1064 22.37 -48.54 13.53
C LEU A 1064 22.94 -49.95 13.68
N GLY A 1065 23.60 -50.24 14.80
CA GLY A 1065 24.13 -51.56 15.15
C GLY A 1065 23.15 -52.46 15.93
N ALA A 1066 21.98 -51.95 16.34
CA ALA A 1066 21.05 -52.67 17.22
C ALA A 1066 20.38 -53.89 16.56
N GLN A 1067 20.15 -53.85 15.24
CA GLN A 1067 19.61 -54.97 14.46
C GLN A 1067 20.27 -54.99 13.07
N TRP A 1068 20.55 -56.20 12.56
CA TRP A 1068 21.24 -56.43 11.29
C TRP A 1068 20.51 -55.90 10.04
N TRP A 1069 19.21 -55.61 10.14
CA TRP A 1069 18.37 -55.15 9.03
C TRP A 1069 18.16 -53.63 9.00
N HIS A 1070 18.48 -52.88 10.07
CA HIS A 1070 18.34 -51.41 10.07
C HIS A 1070 19.14 -50.69 8.97
N PRO A 1071 20.39 -51.10 8.65
CA PRO A 1071 21.14 -50.50 7.55
C PRO A 1071 20.53 -50.83 6.17
N LEU A 1072 19.97 -52.03 6.03
CA LEU A 1072 19.25 -52.45 4.82
C LEU A 1072 17.95 -51.64 4.64
N ALA A 1073 17.26 -51.30 5.74
CA ALA A 1073 16.09 -50.42 5.70
C ALA A 1073 16.46 -48.98 5.30
N VAL A 1074 17.59 -48.44 5.78
CA VAL A 1074 18.09 -47.11 5.38
C VAL A 1074 18.49 -47.10 3.90
N VAL A 1075 19.19 -48.13 3.42
CA VAL A 1075 19.56 -48.23 1.99
C VAL A 1075 18.34 -48.49 1.12
N ALA A 1076 17.36 -49.28 1.57
CA ALA A 1076 16.09 -49.45 0.89
C ALA A 1076 15.28 -48.14 0.85
N ALA A 1077 15.29 -47.33 1.92
CA ALA A 1077 14.64 -46.02 1.95
C ALA A 1077 15.34 -45.01 1.01
N ILE A 1078 16.67 -45.01 0.96
CA ILE A 1078 17.44 -44.18 0.02
C ILE A 1078 17.21 -44.64 -1.43
N ALA A 1079 17.21 -45.95 -1.68
CA ALA A 1079 16.90 -46.53 -2.99
C ALA A 1079 15.47 -46.18 -3.43
N LEU A 1080 14.49 -46.31 -2.52
CA LEU A 1080 13.09 -45.97 -2.75
C LEU A 1080 12.93 -44.48 -3.07
N ALA A 1081 13.57 -43.60 -2.30
CA ALA A 1081 13.57 -42.15 -2.54
C ALA A 1081 14.20 -41.79 -3.90
N LEU A 1082 15.30 -42.45 -4.27
CA LEU A 1082 15.96 -42.24 -5.58
C LEU A 1082 15.10 -42.77 -6.74
N THR A 1083 14.41 -43.90 -6.58
CA THR A 1083 13.47 -44.42 -7.59
C THR A 1083 12.21 -43.56 -7.71
N LEU A 1084 11.68 -43.03 -6.62
CA LEU A 1084 10.54 -42.12 -6.64
C LEU A 1084 10.89 -40.80 -7.36
N VAL A 1085 12.11 -40.27 -7.12
CA VAL A 1085 12.63 -39.10 -7.84
C VAL A 1085 12.87 -39.39 -9.33
N ALA A 1086 13.21 -40.62 -9.70
CA ALA A 1086 13.40 -41.04 -11.09
C ALA A 1086 12.08 -41.20 -11.85
N VAL A 1087 11.05 -41.74 -11.19
CA VAL A 1087 9.70 -41.92 -11.75
C VAL A 1087 8.93 -40.60 -11.85
N ALA A 1088 9.22 -39.63 -10.99
CA ALA A 1088 8.55 -38.32 -10.99
C ALA A 1088 8.96 -37.36 -12.12
N ARG A 1089 9.84 -37.74 -13.07
CA ARG A 1089 10.21 -36.86 -14.20
C ARG A 1089 9.29 -37.06 -15.41
N PRO A 1090 8.65 -36.01 -15.93
CA PRO A 1090 7.88 -36.12 -17.17
C PRO A 1090 8.83 -36.37 -18.35
N SER A 1091 8.49 -37.34 -19.20
CA SER A 1091 9.11 -37.52 -20.51
C SER A 1091 8.78 -36.30 -21.38
N SER A 1092 9.72 -35.37 -21.54
CA SER A 1092 9.62 -34.29 -22.51
C SER A 1092 9.85 -34.86 -23.92
N THR A 1093 8.76 -35.18 -24.62
CA THR A 1093 8.78 -35.41 -26.07
C THR A 1093 8.93 -34.05 -26.77
N PRO A 1094 9.90 -33.85 -27.69
CA PRO A 1094 10.04 -32.58 -28.37
C PRO A 1094 9.01 -32.46 -29.50
N ALA A 1095 7.97 -31.65 -29.31
CA ALA A 1095 7.08 -31.25 -30.41
C ALA A 1095 7.81 -30.25 -31.33
N ARG A 1096 8.44 -30.77 -32.40
CA ARG A 1096 8.83 -29.95 -33.56
C ARG A 1096 7.58 -29.62 -34.37
N ARG A 1097 7.12 -28.37 -34.36
CA ARG A 1097 6.34 -27.79 -35.46
C ARG A 1097 7.15 -26.65 -36.10
N ARG A 1098 7.65 -26.90 -37.31
CA ARG A 1098 8.03 -25.84 -38.27
C ARG A 1098 6.74 -25.30 -38.92
N PRO A 1099 6.63 -24.00 -39.24
CA PRO A 1099 5.55 -23.49 -40.06
C PRO A 1099 5.85 -23.81 -41.53
N ASP A 1100 4.99 -24.62 -42.17
CA ASP A 1100 5.07 -24.86 -43.61
C ASP A 1100 4.30 -23.76 -44.35
N ARG A 1101 4.95 -23.19 -45.37
CA ARG A 1101 4.42 -22.10 -46.20
C ARG A 1101 3.56 -22.70 -47.31
N GLY A 1102 2.28 -22.30 -47.36
CA GLY A 1102 1.51 -22.05 -48.58
C GLY A 1102 1.26 -23.20 -49.57
N ARG A 1103 0.04 -23.74 -49.55
CA ARG A 1103 -0.64 -24.24 -50.77
C ARG A 1103 -2.17 -24.14 -50.60
N PRO A 1104 -2.93 -23.70 -51.61
CA PRO A 1104 -4.37 -23.46 -51.48
C PRO A 1104 -5.16 -24.77 -51.59
N PRO A 1105 -6.38 -24.84 -51.02
CA PRO A 1105 -7.13 -26.08 -50.93
C PRO A 1105 -7.82 -26.43 -52.25
N ARG A 1106 -7.67 -27.69 -52.67
CA ARG A 1106 -8.47 -28.29 -53.75
C ARG A 1106 -9.82 -28.74 -53.22
N VAL A 1107 -10.88 -28.20 -53.81
CA VAL A 1107 -12.28 -28.63 -53.70
C VAL A 1107 -12.44 -30.09 -54.17
N ARG A 1108 -13.11 -30.93 -53.37
CA ARG A 1108 -13.87 -32.10 -53.88
C ARG A 1108 -15.05 -32.46 -52.96
N LYS A 1109 -16.13 -32.85 -53.64
CA LYS A 1109 -17.56 -32.91 -53.30
C LYS A 1109 -17.99 -33.95 -52.23
N PRO A 1110 -19.24 -33.85 -51.70
CA PRO A 1110 -19.79 -34.69 -50.65
C PRO A 1110 -20.61 -35.90 -51.15
N HIS A 1111 -20.59 -37.01 -50.40
CA HIS A 1111 -21.60 -38.09 -50.40
C HIS A 1111 -21.52 -38.79 -49.03
N ARG A 1112 -22.55 -38.80 -48.17
CA ARG A 1112 -23.93 -39.36 -48.18
C ARG A 1112 -23.96 -40.63 -47.31
N GLY A 1113 -24.84 -40.67 -46.31
CA GLY A 1113 -25.44 -41.93 -45.83
C GLY A 1113 -25.43 -42.20 -44.33
N ASP A 1114 -26.58 -41.94 -43.70
CA ASP A 1114 -27.29 -42.71 -42.65
C ASP A 1114 -26.68 -42.86 -41.24
N VAL A 1115 -27.30 -42.30 -40.18
CA VAL A 1115 -28.64 -42.50 -39.54
C VAL A 1115 -28.68 -43.71 -38.59
N THR A 1116 -28.84 -43.42 -37.29
CA THR A 1116 -29.73 -44.04 -36.26
C THR A 1116 -29.18 -43.71 -34.85
N SER A 1117 -29.78 -42.78 -34.09
CA SER A 1117 -30.77 -42.98 -32.98
C SER A 1117 -30.26 -43.93 -31.89
N GLY A 1118 -30.05 -43.54 -30.63
CA GLY A 1118 -31.00 -43.01 -29.62
C GLY A 1118 -30.73 -43.82 -28.33
N ARG A 1119 -30.78 -43.34 -27.09
CA ARG A 1119 -31.54 -42.28 -26.41
C ARG A 1119 -30.66 -41.59 -25.38
#